data_AF-A0A4Y7QLG5-F1
#
_entry.id   AF-A0A4Y7QLG5-F1
#
_cell.length_a   1.000
_cell.length_b   1.000
_cell.length_c   1.000
_cell.angle_alpha   90.00
_cell.angle_beta   90.00
_cell.angle_gamma   90.00
#
_symmetry.space_group_name_H-M   'P 1'
#
loop_
_entity.id
_entity.type
_entity.pdbx_description
1 polymer ?
#
loop_
_entity_poly.entity_id
_entity_poly.type
_entity_poly.pdbx_seq_one_letter_code
_entity_poly.pdbx_strand_id
1 'polypeptide(L)'
;MTSLCTIPADVQSLIWNYVNASDLFRVMFTCHSLNISISNDKQLWADCARRELTNCQRRLIPHRILKSFEDASGLDVQFWVRHALSLDKNYASSKYAVTWLRLIRGRWCLVASSNLNESRLTLWDLSTGSDKPHPCAKLLLPGPVMDGQVEDASNTIRVAVTIGSRDLFVRILSVGQLDGQPKINTLRDIPGSAHALLLQGSLVGVTTMDGDDAFPLLVEWTTGKVAVLGPVSLAESASYHVLNKHLPCYAMTSWKECVVLVLSEEIQVYEMPNFATFQQSRCASLISVHPLDFTEPEFVTSWVAEAHFVDVGACQWDESIFGLNQTSQHLSLHIFIRDEAGFLCLFSLTCSSDDTFTLSRLPCDQSDGRPISESMDQIIVGSTGCKSLFRHSAYSPVSQMSIADVELLLLPRDCGAGTESESAIIRNHRHISVEQLPQLQFWPCIDFDDARGILVTGNSRGELCVARFVEEHILSVTSVVDTLPDAEGLPMNQNCVRMKLPVYYEFANAVAQSQLPFPLFQGIPQSWGLVDGQPFTVPGWSSNWHRFRNIHRWIVPHLRWGGSDLHFSYGGNDSHFNGDEAITTILRHTYNIVGEAHPILYRENDHDTVIFRVGQRYYLYWQRISEESDNEIALNVLAFTSTLQNSIGFLKSGGFGTFRELQPFYSEPDIASSGQELQINIYDEILHDAIFLGEGGTNMACAVINGRIDIQGVKEVTLRGRTFTVDELYT
;
A
#
# COMPACT_ATOMS: atom_id res chain seq x y z
N MET A 1 52.13 -32.10 27.70
CA MET A 1 51.19 -31.15 27.06
C MET A 1 50.41 -30.47 28.16
N THR A 2 50.55 -29.16 28.30
CA THR A 2 49.75 -28.36 29.24
C THR A 2 48.33 -28.23 28.70
N SER A 3 47.33 -28.51 29.54
CA SER A 3 45.93 -28.36 29.17
C SER A 3 45.58 -26.87 29.07
N LEU A 4 44.77 -26.45 28.08
CA LEU A 4 44.26 -25.08 27.98
C LEU A 4 43.61 -24.61 29.28
N CYS A 5 43.00 -25.52 30.05
CA CYS A 5 42.39 -25.25 31.36
C CYS A 5 43.40 -24.86 32.46
N THR A 6 44.70 -25.09 32.25
CA THR A 6 45.76 -24.79 33.24
C THR A 6 46.44 -23.44 33.03
N ILE A 7 46.10 -22.76 31.93
CA ILE A 7 46.60 -21.42 31.60
C ILE A 7 45.83 -20.36 32.41
N PRO A 8 46.47 -19.26 32.86
CA PRO A 8 45.78 -18.13 33.49
C PRO A 8 44.58 -17.60 32.69
N ALA A 9 43.52 -17.18 33.38
CA ALA A 9 42.24 -16.80 32.78
C ALA A 9 42.33 -15.56 31.87
N ASP A 10 43.22 -14.62 32.18
CA ASP A 10 43.53 -13.45 31.36
C ASP A 10 44.14 -13.85 29.99
N VAL A 11 45.06 -14.81 30.01
CA VAL A 11 45.66 -15.37 28.78
C VAL A 11 44.62 -16.19 28.00
N GLN A 12 43.74 -16.94 28.68
CA GLN A 12 42.63 -17.64 28.03
C GLN A 12 41.68 -16.65 27.32
N SER A 13 41.26 -15.58 27.99
CA SER A 13 40.39 -14.53 27.40
C SER A 13 41.01 -13.91 26.15
N LEU A 14 42.31 -13.61 26.18
CA LEU A 14 43.05 -13.13 25.00
C LEU A 14 43.03 -14.13 23.85
N ILE A 15 43.21 -15.43 24.12
CA ILE A 15 43.14 -16.48 23.10
C ILE A 15 41.73 -16.55 22.50
N TRP A 16 40.69 -16.50 23.33
CA TRP A 16 39.30 -16.55 22.90
C TRP A 16 38.90 -15.36 22.03
N ASN A 17 39.46 -14.18 22.30
CA ASN A 17 39.25 -12.99 21.48
C ASN A 17 39.70 -13.15 20.01
N TYR A 18 40.59 -14.08 19.69
CA TYR A 18 40.99 -14.39 18.30
C TYR A 18 40.11 -15.44 17.61
N VAL A 19 39.17 -16.06 18.32
CA VAL A 19 38.31 -17.14 17.79
C VAL A 19 36.96 -16.56 17.38
N ASN A 20 36.43 -16.96 16.22
CA ASN A 20 35.09 -16.55 15.76
C ASN A 20 33.98 -17.14 16.66
N ALA A 21 32.78 -16.57 16.62
CA ALA A 21 31.68 -17.02 17.49
C ALA A 21 31.33 -18.51 17.34
N SER A 22 31.32 -19.03 16.10
CA SER A 22 31.02 -20.44 15.82
C SER A 22 32.02 -21.38 16.51
N ASP A 23 33.31 -21.08 16.42
CA ASP A 23 34.36 -21.88 17.02
C ASP A 23 34.41 -21.70 18.54
N LEU A 24 34.09 -20.52 19.08
CA LEU A 24 33.90 -20.34 20.53
C LEU A 24 32.82 -21.28 21.07
N PHE A 25 31.67 -21.38 20.39
CA PHE A 25 30.62 -22.33 20.80
C PHE A 25 31.11 -23.78 20.74
N ARG A 26 31.87 -24.16 19.71
CA ARG A 26 32.46 -25.51 19.64
C ARG A 26 33.42 -25.79 20.78
N VAL A 27 34.28 -24.83 21.15
CA VAL A 27 35.22 -24.94 22.28
C VAL A 27 34.45 -25.11 23.59
N MET A 28 33.36 -24.38 23.79
CA MET A 28 32.51 -24.53 24.99
C MET A 28 31.94 -25.94 25.15
N PHE A 29 31.69 -26.67 24.07
CA PHE A 29 31.20 -28.05 24.13
C PHE A 29 32.28 -29.09 24.46
N THR A 30 33.56 -28.71 24.51
CA THR A 30 34.65 -29.66 24.75
C THR A 30 34.77 -30.10 26.22
N CYS A 31 34.61 -29.18 27.18
CA CYS A 31 34.57 -29.51 28.60
C CYS A 31 33.85 -28.42 29.43
N HIS A 32 33.40 -28.80 30.62
CA HIS A 32 32.66 -27.91 31.53
C HIS A 32 33.48 -26.68 31.99
N SER A 33 34.78 -26.86 32.24
CA SER A 33 35.66 -25.76 32.66
C SER A 33 35.77 -24.67 31.60
N LEU A 34 35.95 -25.05 30.33
CA LEU A 34 36.02 -24.12 29.20
C LEU A 34 34.66 -23.44 28.95
N ASN A 35 33.55 -24.18 29.09
CA ASN A 35 32.21 -23.61 29.01
C ASN A 35 32.01 -22.48 30.03
N ILE A 36 32.36 -22.73 31.30
CA ILE A 36 32.24 -21.72 32.37
C ILE A 36 33.15 -20.52 32.10
N SER A 37 34.42 -20.76 31.76
CA SER A 37 35.41 -19.71 31.49
C SER A 37 34.95 -18.79 30.34
N ILE A 38 34.49 -19.37 29.23
CA ILE A 38 34.05 -18.62 28.05
C ILE A 38 32.69 -17.95 28.30
N SER A 39 31.71 -18.63 28.89
CA SER A 39 30.35 -18.10 29.04
C SER A 39 30.25 -16.95 30.03
N ASN A 40 31.09 -16.93 31.06
CA ASN A 40 31.08 -15.88 32.08
C ASN A 40 31.93 -14.66 31.72
N ASP A 41 32.74 -14.72 30.65
CA ASP A 41 33.55 -13.60 30.19
C ASP A 41 32.71 -12.59 29.39
N LYS A 42 32.22 -11.57 30.11
CA LYS A 42 31.39 -10.50 29.55
C LYS A 42 32.10 -9.68 28.47
N GLN A 43 33.40 -9.43 28.63
CA GLN A 43 34.15 -8.59 27.67
C GLN A 43 34.42 -9.37 26.37
N LEU A 44 34.75 -10.66 26.48
CA LEU A 44 34.85 -11.55 25.33
C LEU A 44 33.57 -11.53 24.47
N TRP A 45 32.39 -11.65 25.10
CA TRP A 45 31.12 -11.62 24.34
C TRP A 45 30.79 -10.24 23.78
N ALA A 46 31.16 -9.15 24.47
CA ALA A 46 31.00 -7.80 23.93
C ALA A 46 31.91 -7.55 22.71
N ASP A 47 33.16 -8.02 22.77
CA ASP A 47 34.11 -7.94 21.66
C ASP A 47 33.69 -8.85 20.49
N CYS A 48 33.19 -10.05 20.79
CA CYS A 48 32.58 -10.94 19.82
C CYS A 48 31.38 -10.29 19.13
N ALA A 49 30.46 -9.69 19.90
CA ALA A 49 29.33 -8.93 19.38
C ALA A 49 29.82 -7.81 18.45
N ARG A 50 30.81 -7.03 18.90
CA ARG A 50 31.36 -5.94 18.09
C ARG A 50 31.96 -6.47 16.78
N ARG A 51 32.79 -7.51 16.82
CA ARG A 51 33.43 -8.04 15.60
C ARG A 51 32.43 -8.65 14.64
N GLU A 52 31.56 -9.53 15.12
CA GLU A 52 30.63 -10.26 14.26
C GLU A 52 29.49 -9.34 13.78
N LEU A 53 28.94 -8.51 14.66
CA LEU A 53 27.80 -7.63 14.32
C LEU A 53 28.19 -6.30 13.68
N THR A 54 29.47 -5.91 13.66
CA THR A 54 29.91 -4.77 12.82
C THR A 54 30.18 -5.23 11.38
N ASN A 55 30.56 -6.50 11.20
CA ASN A 55 30.75 -7.09 9.87
C ASN A 55 29.42 -7.51 9.23
N CYS A 56 28.47 -8.01 10.02
CA CYS A 56 27.08 -8.07 9.60
C CYS A 56 26.59 -6.62 9.51
N GLN A 57 26.19 -6.14 8.34
CA GLN A 57 25.62 -4.79 8.14
C GLN A 57 24.28 -4.56 8.90
N ARG A 58 23.94 -5.44 9.86
CA ARG A 58 22.66 -5.50 10.56
C ARG A 58 22.94 -5.45 12.06
N ARG A 59 22.54 -4.36 12.73
CA ARG A 59 22.66 -4.22 14.18
C ARG A 59 21.58 -5.03 14.91
N LEU A 60 21.69 -6.36 14.87
CA LEU A 60 20.68 -7.29 15.39
C LEU A 60 20.77 -7.50 16.92
N ILE A 61 20.94 -6.42 17.67
CA ILE A 61 20.90 -6.49 19.14
C ILE A 61 19.42 -6.64 19.55
N PRO A 62 19.06 -7.53 20.50
CA PRO A 62 17.68 -7.68 20.95
C PRO A 62 17.09 -6.34 21.37
N HIS A 63 15.95 -5.94 20.79
CA HIS A 63 15.26 -4.67 21.10
C HIS A 63 14.73 -4.55 22.53
N ARG A 64 14.91 -5.58 23.38
CA ARG A 64 14.46 -5.64 24.77
C ARG A 64 15.55 -6.20 25.68
N ILE A 65 16.67 -5.50 25.74
CA ILE A 65 17.68 -5.76 26.75
C ILE A 65 17.11 -5.28 28.10
N LEU A 66 16.61 -6.21 28.92
CA LEU A 66 15.99 -5.93 30.24
C LEU A 66 16.99 -5.41 31.29
N LYS A 67 18.31 -5.53 31.03
CA LYS A 67 19.38 -5.11 31.93
C LYS A 67 20.35 -4.24 31.16
N SER A 68 20.76 -3.09 31.69
CA SER A 68 21.83 -2.31 31.07
C SER A 68 23.07 -3.20 30.82
N PHE A 69 23.94 -2.81 29.86
CA PHE A 69 25.18 -3.57 29.67
C PHE A 69 25.97 -3.66 30.98
N GLU A 70 25.94 -2.63 31.83
CA GLU A 70 26.61 -2.62 33.14
C GLU A 70 26.07 -3.72 34.07
N ASP A 71 24.74 -3.91 34.09
CA ASP A 71 24.04 -4.89 34.94
C ASP A 71 23.99 -6.31 34.37
N ALA A 72 24.31 -6.48 33.08
CA ALA A 72 24.28 -7.77 32.41
C ALA A 72 25.46 -8.67 32.83
N SER A 73 25.18 -9.96 33.03
CA SER A 73 26.22 -10.99 33.21
C SER A 73 26.86 -11.38 31.87
N GLY A 74 28.01 -12.07 31.89
CA GLY A 74 28.61 -12.60 30.65
C GLY A 74 27.68 -13.55 29.89
N LEU A 75 26.89 -14.34 30.63
CA LEU A 75 25.85 -15.20 30.07
C LEU A 75 24.74 -14.41 29.37
N ASP A 76 24.29 -13.31 29.96
CA ASP A 76 23.27 -12.44 29.35
C ASP A 76 23.77 -11.90 28.00
N VAL A 77 25.00 -11.37 27.95
CA VAL A 77 25.62 -10.87 26.71
C VAL A 77 25.83 -12.00 25.69
N GLN A 78 26.28 -13.17 26.13
CA GLN A 78 26.37 -14.36 25.26
C GLN A 78 25.02 -14.70 24.61
N PHE A 79 23.92 -14.68 25.38
CA PHE A 79 22.59 -14.92 24.83
C PHE A 79 22.19 -13.86 23.81
N TRP A 80 22.56 -12.60 24.02
CA TRP A 80 22.34 -11.54 23.02
C TRP A 80 23.09 -11.83 21.73
N VAL A 81 24.38 -12.21 21.80
CA VAL A 81 25.18 -12.57 20.61
C VAL A 81 24.61 -13.81 19.92
N ARG A 82 24.26 -14.86 20.67
CA ARG A 82 23.62 -16.07 20.11
C ARG A 82 22.33 -15.74 19.40
N HIS A 83 21.49 -14.92 20.02
CA HIS A 83 20.23 -14.48 19.45
C HIS A 83 20.48 -13.68 18.18
N ALA A 84 21.41 -12.72 18.19
CA ALA A 84 21.77 -11.91 17.03
C ALA A 84 22.29 -12.76 15.86
N LEU A 85 23.20 -13.72 16.11
CA LEU A 85 23.72 -14.63 15.10
C LEU A 85 22.67 -15.62 14.60
N SER A 86 21.81 -16.12 15.49
CA SER A 86 20.69 -16.98 15.11
C SER A 86 19.68 -16.20 14.27
N LEU A 87 19.41 -14.94 14.60
CA LEU A 87 18.59 -14.04 13.82
C LEU A 87 19.23 -13.80 12.45
N ASP A 88 20.52 -13.47 12.38
CA ASP A 88 21.20 -13.24 11.10
C ASP A 88 21.17 -14.48 10.22
N LYS A 89 21.43 -15.67 10.79
CA LYS A 89 21.31 -16.95 10.07
C LYS A 89 19.87 -17.22 9.62
N ASN A 90 18.89 -16.91 10.45
CA ASN A 90 17.47 -17.06 10.12
C ASN A 90 17.00 -16.03 9.08
N TYR A 91 17.64 -14.86 9.00
CA TYR A 91 17.43 -13.87 7.96
C TYR A 91 18.19 -14.22 6.67
N ALA A 92 19.32 -14.91 6.76
CA ALA A 92 20.06 -15.42 5.62
C ALA A 92 19.39 -16.65 4.99
N SER A 93 18.70 -17.47 5.79
CA SER A 93 17.75 -18.46 5.25
C SER A 93 16.56 -17.71 4.68
N SER A 94 16.34 -17.80 3.36
CA SER A 94 15.24 -17.14 2.67
C SER A 94 13.87 -17.65 3.15
N LYS A 95 13.40 -17.12 4.28
CA LYS A 95 12.03 -17.33 4.75
C LYS A 95 11.08 -16.65 3.78
N TYR A 96 9.88 -17.20 3.69
CA TYR A 96 8.79 -16.62 2.92
C TYR A 96 8.22 -15.46 3.73
N ALA A 97 8.29 -14.23 3.22
CA ALA A 97 7.58 -13.10 3.82
C ALA A 97 6.07 -13.37 3.74
N VAL A 98 5.32 -13.15 4.83
CA VAL A 98 3.86 -13.15 4.75
C VAL A 98 3.45 -11.84 4.06
N THR A 99 2.78 -11.94 2.92
CA THR A 99 2.40 -10.75 2.12
C THR A 99 0.92 -10.41 2.27
N TRP A 100 0.10 -11.39 2.63
CA TRP A 100 -1.32 -11.22 2.85
C TRP A 100 -1.85 -12.41 3.65
N LEU A 101 -2.85 -12.17 4.50
CA LEU A 101 -3.58 -13.23 5.20
C LEU A 101 -5.03 -12.84 5.43
N ARG A 102 -5.91 -13.84 5.55
CA ARG A 102 -7.32 -13.67 5.94
C ARG A 102 -7.84 -14.87 6.73
N LEU A 103 -8.64 -14.59 7.74
CA LEU A 103 -9.46 -15.52 8.50
C LEU A 103 -10.73 -15.86 7.72
N ILE A 104 -11.15 -17.12 7.84
CA ILE A 104 -12.33 -17.67 7.21
C ILE A 104 -13.06 -18.52 8.24
N ARG A 105 -14.33 -18.21 8.49
CA ARG A 105 -15.20 -18.93 9.46
C ARG A 105 -14.60 -19.09 10.86
N GLY A 106 -13.65 -18.22 11.21
CA GLY A 106 -12.84 -18.26 12.43
C GLY A 106 -12.17 -19.60 12.76
N ARG A 107 -11.97 -20.45 11.76
CA ARG A 107 -11.24 -21.72 11.89
C ARG A 107 -10.13 -21.83 10.87
N TRP A 108 -10.38 -21.32 9.67
CA TRP A 108 -9.43 -21.43 8.58
C TRP A 108 -8.69 -20.11 8.42
N CYS A 109 -7.43 -20.19 8.00
CA CYS A 109 -6.66 -19.01 7.66
C CYS A 109 -5.96 -19.22 6.32
N LEU A 110 -6.21 -18.31 5.38
CA LEU A 110 -5.41 -18.18 4.18
C LEU A 110 -4.17 -17.36 4.50
N VAL A 111 -3.01 -17.88 4.13
CA VAL A 111 -1.73 -17.20 4.30
C VAL A 111 -1.02 -17.22 2.96
N ALA A 112 -0.87 -16.04 2.36
CA ALA A 112 0.02 -15.83 1.23
C ALA A 112 1.43 -15.54 1.75
N SER A 113 2.39 -16.30 1.23
CA SER A 113 3.79 -16.15 1.62
C SER A 113 4.69 -16.26 0.39
N SER A 114 5.71 -15.40 0.29
CA SER A 114 6.50 -15.27 -0.93
C SER A 114 7.97 -14.91 -0.66
N ASN A 115 8.84 -15.34 -1.55
CA ASN A 115 10.22 -14.87 -1.71
C ASN A 115 10.54 -14.77 -3.21
N LEU A 116 11.79 -14.43 -3.58
CA LEU A 116 12.18 -14.29 -5.00
C LEU A 116 12.02 -15.57 -5.84
N ASN A 117 11.98 -16.74 -5.20
CA ASN A 117 12.00 -18.04 -5.89
C ASN A 117 10.62 -18.71 -5.95
N GLU A 118 9.78 -18.50 -4.94
CA GLU A 118 8.48 -19.14 -4.82
C GLU A 118 7.49 -18.21 -4.10
N SER A 119 6.27 -18.16 -4.63
CA SER A 119 5.10 -17.58 -3.99
C SER A 119 4.04 -18.66 -3.81
N ARG A 120 3.38 -18.68 -2.66
CA ARG A 120 2.37 -19.68 -2.33
C ARG A 120 1.24 -19.08 -1.51
N LEU A 121 0.04 -19.59 -1.74
CA LEU A 121 -1.13 -19.41 -0.90
C LEU A 121 -1.41 -20.72 -0.17
N THR A 122 -1.49 -20.66 1.16
CA THR A 122 -1.69 -21.85 2.01
C THR A 122 -2.93 -21.67 2.86
N LEU A 123 -3.76 -22.71 2.95
CA LEU A 123 -4.90 -22.76 3.86
C LEU A 123 -4.47 -23.52 5.12
N TRP A 124 -4.65 -22.89 6.28
CA TRP A 124 -4.31 -23.42 7.59
C TRP A 124 -5.57 -23.77 8.36
N ASP A 125 -5.58 -24.93 9.02
CA ASP A 125 -6.57 -25.25 10.05
C ASP A 125 -6.05 -24.73 11.39
N LEU A 126 -6.83 -23.84 12.02
CA LEU A 126 -6.52 -23.25 13.32
C LEU A 126 -7.18 -23.99 14.48
N SER A 127 -7.86 -25.12 14.24
CA SER A 127 -8.51 -25.91 15.29
C SER A 127 -7.52 -26.52 16.28
N THR A 128 -7.84 -26.49 17.57
CA THR A 128 -6.94 -26.93 18.64
C THR A 128 -6.80 -28.45 18.78
N GLY A 129 -7.67 -29.23 18.13
CA GLY A 129 -7.51 -30.69 18.12
C GLY A 129 -6.20 -31.15 17.47
N SER A 130 -5.58 -30.27 16.68
CA SER A 130 -4.19 -30.41 16.24
C SER A 130 -3.28 -29.64 17.21
N ASP A 131 -2.20 -30.26 17.70
CA ASP A 131 -1.28 -29.65 18.69
C ASP A 131 -0.78 -28.25 18.29
N LYS A 132 -0.83 -27.90 16.99
CA LYS A 132 -0.47 -26.58 16.42
C LYS A 132 -1.25 -26.29 15.13
N PRO A 133 -1.48 -25.01 14.79
CA PRO A 133 -1.94 -24.63 13.45
C PRO A 133 -1.08 -25.30 12.38
N HIS A 134 -1.72 -25.87 11.37
CA HIS A 134 -1.02 -26.61 10.32
C HIS A 134 -1.62 -26.33 8.94
N PRO A 135 -0.80 -26.32 7.88
CA PRO A 135 -1.29 -26.11 6.52
C PRO A 135 -1.95 -27.38 5.98
N CYS A 136 -3.16 -27.26 5.45
CA CYS A 136 -3.97 -28.36 4.92
C CYS A 136 -4.07 -28.32 3.39
N ALA A 137 -3.96 -27.14 2.77
CA ALA A 137 -3.94 -26.98 1.32
C ALA A 137 -2.89 -25.94 0.90
N LYS A 138 -2.38 -26.08 -0.33
CA LYS A 138 -1.35 -25.20 -0.90
C LYS A 138 -1.61 -24.98 -2.38
N LEU A 139 -1.50 -23.74 -2.84
CA LEU A 139 -1.48 -23.32 -4.24
C LEU A 139 -0.20 -22.52 -4.50
N LEU A 140 0.53 -22.86 -5.56
CA LEU A 140 1.70 -22.10 -6.01
C LEU A 140 1.27 -20.98 -6.95
N LEU A 141 1.92 -19.81 -6.83
CA LEU A 141 1.57 -18.60 -7.56
C LEU A 141 2.78 -18.07 -8.35
N PRO A 142 2.56 -17.41 -9.51
CA PRO A 142 3.64 -16.88 -10.34
C PRO A 142 4.22 -15.55 -9.82
N GLY A 143 3.70 -15.01 -8.73
CA GLY A 143 4.13 -13.76 -8.12
C GLY A 143 3.60 -13.66 -6.68
N PRO A 144 4.15 -12.76 -5.85
CA PRO A 144 3.61 -12.45 -4.52
C PRO A 144 2.13 -12.02 -4.59
N VAL A 145 1.38 -12.29 -3.53
CA VAL A 145 0.03 -11.70 -3.37
C VAL A 145 0.20 -10.31 -2.80
N MET A 146 -0.25 -9.28 -3.52
CA MET A 146 -0.13 -7.88 -3.11
C MET A 146 -1.24 -7.48 -2.14
N ASP A 147 -2.46 -7.94 -2.41
CA ASP A 147 -3.68 -7.70 -1.65
C ASP A 147 -4.74 -8.74 -2.07
N GLY A 148 -5.90 -8.68 -1.42
CA GLY A 148 -7.03 -9.52 -1.78
C GLY A 148 -8.24 -9.37 -0.87
N GLN A 149 -9.37 -9.85 -1.40
CA GLN A 149 -10.68 -9.87 -0.77
C GLN A 149 -11.18 -11.29 -0.62
N VAL A 150 -11.95 -11.54 0.44
CA VAL A 150 -12.59 -12.83 0.72
C VAL A 150 -14.09 -12.60 0.83
N GLU A 151 -14.85 -13.38 0.06
CA GLU A 151 -16.29 -13.52 0.23
C GLU A 151 -16.56 -14.85 0.92
N ASP A 152 -16.94 -14.81 2.20
CA ASP A 152 -17.32 -15.98 3.01
C ASP A 152 -18.85 -16.08 3.10
N ALA A 153 -19.47 -16.58 2.02
CA ALA A 153 -20.89 -16.88 2.02
C ALA A 153 -21.15 -18.26 2.64
N SER A 154 -22.40 -18.56 3.00
CA SER A 154 -22.77 -19.81 3.70
C SER A 154 -22.37 -21.08 2.95
N ASN A 155 -22.51 -21.08 1.62
CA ASN A 155 -22.28 -22.24 0.76
C ASN A 155 -21.06 -22.12 -0.17
N THR A 156 -20.36 -20.99 -0.17
CA THR A 156 -19.20 -20.77 -1.04
C THR A 156 -18.22 -19.85 -0.36
N ILE A 157 -16.92 -20.15 -0.47
CA ILE A 157 -15.88 -19.20 -0.11
C ILE A 157 -15.11 -18.86 -1.38
N ARG A 158 -15.17 -17.59 -1.78
CA ARG A 158 -14.42 -17.08 -2.93
C ARG A 158 -13.37 -16.10 -2.46
N VAL A 159 -12.27 -16.04 -3.20
CA VAL A 159 -11.14 -15.18 -2.89
C VAL A 159 -10.65 -14.53 -4.17
N ALA A 160 -10.46 -13.22 -4.13
CA ALA A 160 -9.84 -12.45 -5.20
C ALA A 160 -8.49 -11.97 -4.68
N VAL A 161 -7.39 -12.40 -5.30
CA VAL A 161 -6.04 -11.97 -4.91
C VAL A 161 -5.33 -11.28 -6.07
N THR A 162 -4.71 -10.15 -5.82
CA THR A 162 -3.84 -9.47 -6.78
C THR A 162 -2.48 -10.14 -6.80
N ILE A 163 -2.06 -10.62 -7.97
CA ILE A 163 -0.77 -11.28 -8.16
C ILE A 163 0.25 -10.30 -8.73
N GLY A 164 1.29 -10.01 -7.94
CA GLY A 164 2.40 -9.11 -8.26
C GLY A 164 3.43 -9.70 -9.23
N SER A 165 3.00 -10.30 -10.34
CA SER A 165 3.91 -10.72 -11.42
C SER A 165 4.35 -9.55 -12.31
N ARG A 166 5.11 -9.85 -13.36
CA ARG A 166 5.51 -8.92 -14.41
C ARG A 166 4.26 -8.32 -15.05
N ASP A 167 3.34 -9.20 -15.44
CA ASP A 167 2.03 -8.86 -15.97
C ASP A 167 1.07 -9.00 -14.77
N LEU A 168 0.57 -7.90 -14.22
CA LEU A 168 -0.33 -7.92 -13.06
C LEU A 168 -1.68 -8.55 -13.44
N PHE A 169 -2.29 -9.25 -12.50
CA PHE A 169 -3.64 -9.79 -12.68
C PHE A 169 -4.30 -10.09 -11.33
N VAL A 170 -5.63 -10.08 -11.31
CA VAL A 170 -6.42 -10.60 -10.19
C VAL A 170 -6.79 -12.04 -10.46
N ARG A 171 -6.54 -12.93 -9.50
CA ARG A 171 -6.92 -14.34 -9.55
C ARG A 171 -8.10 -14.60 -8.63
N ILE A 172 -9.16 -15.17 -9.21
CA ILE A 172 -10.35 -15.65 -8.50
C ILE A 172 -10.16 -17.12 -8.13
N LEU A 173 -10.31 -17.41 -6.85
CA LEU A 173 -10.13 -18.72 -6.26
C LEU A 173 -11.40 -19.15 -5.52
N SER A 174 -11.61 -20.46 -5.43
CA SER A 174 -12.56 -21.08 -4.52
C SER A 174 -11.82 -21.83 -3.42
N VAL A 175 -12.27 -21.67 -2.18
CA VAL A 175 -11.79 -22.43 -1.04
C VAL A 175 -12.92 -23.32 -0.55
N GLY A 176 -12.64 -24.62 -0.46
CA GLY A 176 -13.66 -25.60 -0.12
C GLY A 176 -13.07 -26.96 0.22
N GLN A 177 -13.90 -27.99 0.18
CA GLN A 177 -13.52 -29.39 0.30
C GLN A 177 -13.84 -30.13 -1.00
N LEU A 178 -12.98 -31.10 -1.33
CA LEU A 178 -13.22 -32.10 -2.36
C LEU A 178 -12.86 -33.45 -1.75
N ASP A 179 -13.81 -34.39 -1.75
CA ASP A 179 -13.67 -35.70 -1.10
C ASP A 179 -13.28 -35.59 0.39
N GLY A 180 -13.82 -34.59 1.10
CA GLY A 180 -13.53 -34.29 2.51
C GLY A 180 -12.16 -33.69 2.78
N GLN A 181 -11.38 -33.37 1.74
CA GLN A 181 -10.06 -32.75 1.87
C GLN A 181 -10.12 -31.27 1.52
N PRO A 182 -9.57 -30.36 2.36
CA PRO A 182 -9.49 -28.95 2.02
C PRO A 182 -8.72 -28.71 0.70
N LYS A 183 -9.24 -27.81 -0.14
CA LYS A 183 -8.69 -27.44 -1.44
C LYS A 183 -8.78 -25.95 -1.69
N ILE A 184 -7.84 -25.46 -2.51
CA ILE A 184 -7.85 -24.13 -3.10
C ILE A 184 -7.84 -24.34 -4.62
N ASN A 185 -8.94 -24.00 -5.28
CA ASN A 185 -9.10 -24.15 -6.72
C ASN A 185 -9.04 -22.79 -7.40
N THR A 186 -8.49 -22.72 -8.61
CA THR A 186 -8.51 -21.51 -9.43
C THR A 186 -9.76 -21.50 -10.31
N LEU A 187 -10.52 -20.41 -10.25
CA LEU A 187 -11.72 -20.20 -11.05
C LEU A 187 -11.41 -19.39 -12.30
N ARG A 188 -10.73 -18.24 -12.14
CA ARG A 188 -10.50 -17.29 -13.23
C ARG A 188 -9.27 -16.40 -12.97
N ASP A 189 -8.59 -16.00 -14.04
CA ASP A 189 -7.63 -14.90 -14.03
C ASP A 189 -8.22 -13.70 -14.77
N ILE A 190 -8.05 -12.50 -14.22
CA ILE A 190 -8.45 -11.21 -14.79
C ILE A 190 -7.15 -10.44 -15.11
N PRO A 191 -6.62 -10.57 -16.34
CA PRO A 191 -5.33 -9.97 -16.70
C PRO A 191 -5.41 -8.45 -16.69
N GLY A 192 -4.28 -7.79 -16.38
CA GLY A 192 -4.17 -6.33 -16.35
C GLY A 192 -4.71 -5.71 -15.07
N SER A 193 -5.62 -6.39 -14.35
CA SER A 193 -6.20 -5.87 -13.11
C SER A 193 -5.27 -6.00 -11.90
N ALA A 194 -5.30 -5.00 -11.02
CA ALA A 194 -4.65 -5.07 -9.71
C ALA A 194 -5.46 -4.32 -8.63
N HIS A 195 -5.08 -4.57 -7.37
CA HIS A 195 -5.68 -3.97 -6.18
C HIS A 195 -7.17 -4.26 -6.04
N ALA A 196 -7.47 -5.51 -5.68
CA ALA A 196 -8.84 -5.96 -5.46
C ALA A 196 -9.40 -5.31 -4.18
N LEU A 197 -10.44 -4.49 -4.33
CA LEU A 197 -11.12 -3.80 -3.23
C LEU A 197 -12.47 -4.41 -2.88
N LEU A 198 -13.13 -5.08 -3.83
CA LEU A 198 -14.43 -5.71 -3.64
C LEU A 198 -14.42 -7.11 -4.26
N LEU A 199 -15.04 -8.07 -3.58
CA LEU A 199 -15.46 -9.35 -4.13
C LEU A 199 -16.86 -9.66 -3.59
N GLN A 200 -17.86 -9.73 -4.47
CA GLN A 200 -19.21 -10.17 -4.12
C GLN A 200 -19.83 -10.94 -5.28
N GLY A 201 -20.15 -12.20 -5.07
CA GLY A 201 -20.65 -13.13 -6.06
C GLY A 201 -19.71 -13.21 -7.27
N SER A 202 -20.18 -12.69 -8.39
CA SER A 202 -19.49 -12.69 -9.67
C SER A 202 -18.80 -11.35 -10.01
N LEU A 203 -18.89 -10.38 -9.09
CA LEU A 203 -18.34 -9.04 -9.23
C LEU A 203 -17.02 -8.90 -8.46
N VAL A 204 -16.04 -8.26 -9.11
CA VAL A 204 -14.76 -7.90 -8.50
C VAL A 204 -14.50 -6.42 -8.76
N GLY A 205 -14.28 -5.65 -7.71
CA GLY A 205 -13.85 -4.25 -7.80
C GLY A 205 -12.34 -4.12 -7.75
N VAL A 206 -11.74 -3.38 -8.69
CA VAL A 206 -10.30 -3.17 -8.81
C VAL A 206 -9.98 -1.69 -8.95
N THR A 207 -8.83 -1.23 -8.44
CA THR A 207 -8.44 0.19 -8.63
C THR A 207 -7.70 0.43 -9.94
N THR A 208 -7.05 -0.60 -10.49
CA THR A 208 -6.28 -0.46 -11.73
C THR A 208 -6.58 -1.54 -12.74
N MET A 209 -6.47 -1.18 -14.01
CA MET A 209 -6.49 -2.10 -15.15
C MET A 209 -5.46 -1.64 -16.18
N ASP A 210 -4.61 -2.56 -16.62
CA ASP A 210 -3.51 -2.32 -17.57
C ASP A 210 -2.57 -1.19 -17.12
N GLY A 211 -2.37 -1.06 -15.81
CA GLY A 211 -1.53 -0.03 -15.20
C GLY A 211 -2.18 1.37 -15.15
N ASP A 212 -3.41 1.53 -15.63
CA ASP A 212 -4.19 2.76 -15.47
C ASP A 212 -4.94 2.75 -14.13
N ASP A 213 -4.77 3.82 -13.34
CA ASP A 213 -5.43 4.04 -12.05
C ASP A 213 -6.38 5.25 -12.08
N ALA A 214 -6.77 5.71 -13.28
CA ALA A 214 -7.68 6.82 -13.48
C ALA A 214 -8.97 6.68 -12.70
N PHE A 215 -9.59 5.50 -12.85
CA PHE A 215 -10.87 5.20 -12.27
C PHE A 215 -10.88 3.77 -11.76
N PRO A 216 -11.48 3.51 -10.59
CA PRO A 216 -11.80 2.17 -10.20
C PRO A 216 -12.72 1.49 -11.22
N LEU A 217 -12.64 0.17 -11.31
CA LEU A 217 -13.42 -0.62 -12.26
C LEU A 217 -14.14 -1.74 -11.51
N LEU A 218 -15.32 -2.07 -11.99
CA LEU A 218 -16.09 -3.24 -11.59
C LEU A 218 -16.06 -4.27 -12.72
N VAL A 219 -15.60 -5.48 -12.41
CA VAL A 219 -15.44 -6.56 -13.38
C VAL A 219 -16.38 -7.71 -13.04
N GLU A 220 -17.23 -8.08 -14.00
CA GLU A 220 -18.04 -9.30 -13.92
C GLU A 220 -17.20 -10.48 -14.42
N TRP A 221 -16.47 -11.11 -13.49
CA TRP A 221 -15.34 -11.99 -13.82
C TRP A 221 -15.75 -13.28 -14.55
N THR A 222 -17.02 -13.68 -14.46
CA THR A 222 -17.53 -14.85 -15.20
C THR A 222 -17.64 -14.55 -16.71
N THR A 223 -18.00 -13.31 -17.07
CA THR A 223 -18.18 -12.88 -18.46
C THR A 223 -16.99 -12.07 -18.99
N GLY A 224 -16.15 -11.52 -18.10
CA GLY A 224 -15.06 -10.61 -18.44
C GLY A 224 -15.53 -9.19 -18.82
N LYS A 225 -16.81 -8.86 -18.61
CA LYS A 225 -17.31 -7.49 -18.83
C LYS A 225 -16.79 -6.56 -17.74
N VAL A 226 -16.51 -5.32 -18.12
CA VAL A 226 -15.91 -4.30 -17.26
C VAL A 226 -16.76 -3.04 -17.30
N ALA A 227 -17.05 -2.48 -16.13
CA ALA A 227 -17.68 -1.19 -15.95
C ALA A 227 -16.71 -0.24 -15.24
N VAL A 228 -16.46 0.94 -15.82
CA VAL A 228 -15.63 2.00 -15.24
C VAL A 228 -16.48 2.79 -14.25
N LEU A 229 -15.98 2.95 -13.03
CA LEU A 229 -16.57 3.79 -11.99
C LEU A 229 -15.92 5.18 -12.05
N GLY A 230 -16.11 5.82 -13.21
CA GLY A 230 -15.59 7.16 -13.50
C GLY A 230 -16.73 8.18 -13.53
N PRO A 231 -16.42 9.46 -13.79
CA PRO A 231 -17.44 10.49 -13.84
C PRO A 231 -18.41 10.26 -15.00
N VAL A 232 -19.71 10.42 -14.72
CA VAL A 232 -20.75 10.44 -15.74
C VAL A 232 -20.73 11.78 -16.45
N SER A 233 -20.63 11.73 -17.78
CA SER A 233 -20.93 12.76 -18.77
C SER A 233 -20.68 14.22 -18.39
N LEU A 234 -19.72 14.83 -19.11
CA LEU A 234 -19.43 16.28 -19.19
C LEU A 234 -20.65 17.22 -19.31
N ALA A 235 -21.83 16.70 -19.64
CA ALA A 235 -23.05 17.48 -19.79
C ALA A 235 -23.65 17.98 -18.47
N GLU A 236 -23.35 17.35 -17.32
CA GLU A 236 -24.09 17.61 -16.07
C GLU A 236 -23.32 18.40 -15.00
N SER A 237 -21.99 18.54 -15.10
CA SER A 237 -21.23 19.39 -14.16
C SER A 237 -19.89 19.88 -14.72
N ALA A 238 -19.92 20.98 -15.47
CA ALA A 238 -18.70 21.66 -15.97
C ALA A 238 -17.79 22.18 -14.85
N SER A 239 -18.27 22.26 -13.60
CA SER A 239 -17.52 22.70 -12.43
C SER A 239 -16.74 21.59 -11.72
N TYR A 240 -17.11 20.32 -11.90
CA TYR A 240 -16.46 19.21 -11.18
C TYR A 240 -15.12 18.81 -11.79
N HIS A 241 -14.97 19.00 -13.09
CA HIS A 241 -13.82 18.49 -13.83
C HIS A 241 -12.63 19.42 -13.87
N VAL A 242 -12.77 20.68 -13.47
CA VAL A 242 -11.74 21.71 -13.66
C VAL A 242 -10.44 21.43 -12.86
N LEU A 243 -10.49 20.51 -11.89
CA LEU A 243 -9.32 19.96 -11.22
C LEU A 243 -9.30 18.45 -11.48
N ASN A 244 -8.54 17.99 -12.48
CA ASN A 244 -8.36 16.54 -12.70
C ASN A 244 -7.40 15.95 -11.66
N LYS A 245 -7.74 16.14 -10.38
CA LYS A 245 -6.96 15.67 -9.24
C LYS A 245 -6.98 14.14 -9.25
N HIS A 246 -5.82 13.54 -9.00
CA HIS A 246 -5.75 12.12 -8.73
C HIS A 246 -6.55 11.83 -7.45
N LEU A 247 -7.68 11.14 -7.59
CA LEU A 247 -8.54 10.71 -6.48
C LEU A 247 -8.42 9.20 -6.31
N PRO A 248 -7.42 8.71 -5.56
CA PRO A 248 -7.22 7.29 -5.37
C PRO A 248 -8.37 6.70 -4.56
N CYS A 249 -8.75 5.46 -4.91
CA CYS A 249 -9.79 4.72 -4.22
C CYS A 249 -9.19 3.83 -3.12
N TYR A 250 -9.65 4.02 -1.89
CA TYR A 250 -9.15 3.33 -0.70
C TYR A 250 -10.02 2.12 -0.32
N ALA A 251 -11.32 2.20 -0.58
CA ALA A 251 -12.25 1.12 -0.33
C ALA A 251 -13.39 1.14 -1.34
N MET A 252 -13.89 -0.05 -1.67
CA MET A 252 -15.08 -0.24 -2.50
C MET A 252 -15.97 -1.28 -1.84
N THR A 253 -17.27 -1.03 -1.78
CA THR A 253 -18.26 -2.04 -1.39
C THR A 253 -19.47 -2.01 -2.28
N SER A 254 -20.21 -3.11 -2.31
CA SER A 254 -21.54 -3.16 -2.88
C SER A 254 -22.55 -3.16 -1.75
N TRP A 255 -23.50 -2.24 -1.83
CA TRP A 255 -24.47 -2.01 -0.78
C TRP A 255 -25.82 -1.71 -1.41
N LYS A 256 -26.81 -2.56 -1.11
CA LYS A 256 -28.11 -2.60 -1.81
C LYS A 256 -27.91 -2.80 -3.32
N GLU A 257 -28.44 -1.90 -4.14
CA GLU A 257 -28.30 -1.90 -5.61
C GLU A 257 -27.27 -0.87 -6.07
N CYS A 258 -26.31 -0.52 -5.20
CA CYS A 258 -25.30 0.50 -5.46
C CYS A 258 -23.89 -0.01 -5.19
N VAL A 259 -22.91 0.67 -5.79
CA VAL A 259 -21.49 0.55 -5.48
C VAL A 259 -21.05 1.82 -4.76
N VAL A 260 -20.45 1.68 -3.59
CA VAL A 260 -19.98 2.81 -2.78
C VAL A 260 -18.45 2.81 -2.77
N LEU A 261 -17.86 3.95 -3.12
CA LEU A 261 -16.42 4.18 -3.14
C LEU A 261 -16.02 5.18 -2.07
N VAL A 262 -14.92 4.89 -1.36
CA VAL A 262 -14.20 5.89 -0.58
C VAL A 262 -12.97 6.33 -1.38
N LEU A 263 -12.98 7.58 -1.83
CA LEU A 263 -11.85 8.24 -2.47
C LEU A 263 -11.08 9.11 -1.45
N SER A 264 -9.98 9.72 -1.87
CA SER A 264 -9.14 10.58 -1.01
C SER A 264 -9.87 11.77 -0.38
N GLU A 265 -10.91 12.28 -1.03
CA GLU A 265 -11.61 13.54 -0.66
C GLU A 265 -13.13 13.40 -0.57
N GLU A 266 -13.67 12.27 -0.99
CA GLU A 266 -15.11 12.13 -1.17
C GLU A 266 -15.55 10.66 -1.13
N ILE A 267 -16.82 10.47 -0.84
CA ILE A 267 -17.51 9.19 -0.99
C ILE A 267 -18.43 9.31 -2.20
N GLN A 268 -18.27 8.41 -3.16
CA GLN A 268 -19.10 8.36 -4.36
C GLN A 268 -20.02 7.14 -4.31
N VAL A 269 -21.26 7.31 -4.76
CA VAL A 269 -22.26 6.25 -4.85
C VAL A 269 -22.66 6.09 -6.31
N TYR A 270 -22.53 4.88 -6.82
CA TYR A 270 -22.87 4.50 -8.19
C TYR A 270 -24.04 3.52 -8.22
N GLU A 271 -24.85 3.58 -9.26
CA GLU A 271 -25.81 2.52 -9.60
C GLU A 271 -25.05 1.25 -9.97
N MET A 272 -25.51 0.10 -9.46
CA MET A 272 -24.91 -1.19 -9.79
C MET A 272 -25.05 -1.46 -11.31
N PRO A 273 -23.94 -1.67 -12.03
CA PRO A 273 -23.98 -1.95 -13.46
C PRO A 273 -24.76 -3.23 -13.79
N ASN A 274 -25.73 -3.14 -14.71
CA ASN A 274 -26.41 -4.31 -15.23
C ASN A 274 -25.58 -4.99 -16.33
N PHE A 275 -24.73 -5.94 -15.93
CA PHE A 275 -23.86 -6.67 -16.87
C PHE A 275 -24.61 -7.51 -17.91
N ALA A 276 -25.91 -7.81 -17.72
CA ALA A 276 -26.68 -8.55 -18.72
C ALA A 276 -27.03 -7.68 -19.94
N THR A 277 -27.39 -6.41 -19.71
CA THR A 277 -27.78 -5.44 -20.76
C THR A 277 -26.62 -4.58 -21.28
N PHE A 278 -25.43 -4.74 -20.68
CA PHE A 278 -24.19 -4.00 -20.93
C PHE A 278 -23.66 -4.18 -22.37
N GLN A 279 -24.26 -3.50 -23.34
CA GLN A 279 -23.79 -3.38 -24.72
C GLN A 279 -23.53 -1.93 -25.17
N GLN A 280 -23.99 -0.89 -24.44
CA GLN A 280 -23.98 0.50 -24.91
C GLN A 280 -23.15 1.50 -24.08
N SER A 281 -22.96 1.30 -22.78
CA SER A 281 -22.09 2.16 -21.95
C SER A 281 -21.15 1.31 -21.13
N ARG A 282 -19.86 1.65 -21.15
CA ARG A 282 -18.83 1.03 -20.32
C ARG A 282 -18.69 1.69 -18.94
N CYS A 283 -19.48 2.74 -18.65
CA CYS A 283 -19.39 3.48 -17.39
C CYS A 283 -20.63 3.23 -16.51
N ALA A 284 -20.42 3.11 -15.20
CA ALA A 284 -21.51 3.08 -14.23
C ALA A 284 -22.13 4.46 -14.06
N SER A 285 -23.40 4.49 -13.64
CA SER A 285 -24.12 5.74 -13.38
C SER A 285 -23.79 6.27 -11.98
N LEU A 286 -23.22 7.47 -11.87
CA LEU A 286 -22.96 8.14 -10.60
C LEU A 286 -24.29 8.69 -10.05
N ILE A 287 -24.65 8.31 -8.83
CA ILE A 287 -25.88 8.72 -8.15
C ILE A 287 -25.62 9.94 -7.26
N SER A 288 -24.60 9.87 -6.42
CA SER A 288 -24.28 10.94 -5.48
C SER A 288 -22.79 11.02 -5.14
N VAL A 289 -22.37 12.21 -4.73
CA VAL A 289 -21.04 12.50 -4.23
C VAL A 289 -21.19 13.18 -2.87
N HIS A 290 -20.43 12.71 -1.90
CA HIS A 290 -20.40 13.25 -0.55
C HIS A 290 -18.96 13.68 -0.21
N PRO A 291 -18.66 14.99 -0.20
CA PRO A 291 -17.32 15.47 0.15
C PRO A 291 -17.00 15.12 1.61
N LEU A 292 -15.73 14.84 1.86
CA LEU A 292 -15.22 14.60 3.20
C LEU A 292 -14.71 15.93 3.79
N ASP A 293 -15.49 16.52 4.69
CA ASP A 293 -15.14 17.78 5.35
C ASP A 293 -14.08 17.57 6.44
N PHE A 294 -12.81 17.51 6.04
CA PHE A 294 -11.67 17.54 6.94
C PHE A 294 -11.09 18.96 7.03
N THR A 295 -10.51 19.35 8.17
CA THR A 295 -9.88 20.67 8.35
C THR A 295 -8.50 20.70 7.71
N GLU A 296 -8.29 21.53 6.68
CA GLU A 296 -7.08 21.57 5.82
C GLU A 296 -5.79 21.75 6.61
N PRO A 297 -4.92 20.74 6.69
CA PRO A 297 -3.50 20.96 6.88
C PRO A 297 -2.91 21.43 5.54
N GLU A 298 -2.13 22.50 5.54
CA GLU A 298 -1.59 23.17 4.34
C GLU A 298 -0.74 22.26 3.39
N PHE A 299 -0.47 20.99 3.73
CA PHE A 299 0.51 20.13 3.04
C PHE A 299 0.09 18.68 2.78
N VAL A 300 -1.17 18.29 3.01
CA VAL A 300 -1.59 16.89 2.84
C VAL A 300 -2.24 16.67 1.48
N THR A 301 -1.75 15.70 0.70
CA THR A 301 -2.23 15.45 -0.67
C THR A 301 -3.40 14.47 -0.77
N SER A 302 -3.60 13.64 0.26
CA SER A 302 -4.77 12.78 0.45
C SER A 302 -5.19 12.81 1.91
N TRP A 303 -6.48 12.91 2.18
CA TRP A 303 -6.98 12.89 3.55
C TRP A 303 -7.12 11.48 4.05
N VAL A 304 -7.64 10.59 3.22
CA VAL A 304 -7.84 9.19 3.56
C VAL A 304 -6.50 8.46 3.45
N ALA A 305 -6.12 7.75 4.51
CA ALA A 305 -4.98 6.85 4.51
C ALA A 305 -5.42 5.38 4.52
N GLU A 306 -6.60 5.10 5.09
CA GLU A 306 -7.22 3.77 5.13
C GLU A 306 -8.74 3.90 5.27
N ALA A 307 -9.51 3.02 4.63
CA ALA A 307 -10.95 3.00 4.76
C ALA A 307 -11.51 1.57 4.84
N HIS A 308 -12.54 1.36 5.65
CA HIS A 308 -13.23 0.09 5.84
C HIS A 308 -14.74 0.28 5.91
N PHE A 309 -15.48 -0.66 5.32
CA PHE A 309 -16.94 -0.67 5.37
C PHE A 309 -17.45 -1.66 6.42
N VAL A 310 -18.54 -1.28 7.10
CA VAL A 310 -19.32 -2.17 7.96
C VAL A 310 -20.78 -2.07 7.56
N ASP A 311 -21.32 -3.16 7.03
CA ASP A 311 -22.74 -3.30 6.76
C ASP A 311 -23.44 -3.90 8.00
N VAL A 312 -24.13 -3.04 8.74
CA VAL A 312 -24.90 -3.45 9.93
C VAL A 312 -26.09 -4.33 9.54
N GLY A 313 -26.65 -4.11 8.35
CA GLY A 313 -27.78 -4.89 7.84
C GLY A 313 -27.39 -6.32 7.52
N ALA A 314 -26.18 -6.54 7.00
CA ALA A 314 -25.67 -7.89 6.75
C ALA A 314 -25.49 -8.69 8.06
N CYS A 315 -25.26 -7.99 9.17
CA CYS A 315 -25.17 -8.58 10.50
C CYS A 315 -26.53 -8.75 11.18
N GLN A 316 -27.66 -8.56 10.49
CA GLN A 316 -28.98 -8.84 11.07
C GLN A 316 -29.11 -10.34 11.32
N TRP A 317 -28.89 -10.70 12.59
CA TRP A 317 -29.37 -11.95 13.15
C TRP A 317 -30.87 -12.01 12.86
N ASP A 318 -31.37 -13.16 12.44
CA ASP A 318 -32.79 -13.38 12.15
C ASP A 318 -33.64 -12.68 13.23
N GLU A 319 -34.19 -11.50 12.90
CA GLU A 319 -34.77 -10.58 13.89
C GLU A 319 -35.96 -11.23 14.62
N SER A 320 -36.49 -12.31 14.03
CA SER A 320 -37.47 -13.19 14.63
C SER A 320 -36.99 -13.84 15.95
N ILE A 321 -35.68 -14.06 16.12
CA ILE A 321 -35.08 -14.63 17.34
C ILE A 321 -35.25 -13.68 18.53
N PHE A 322 -35.19 -12.36 18.30
CA PHE A 322 -35.32 -11.36 19.37
C PHE A 322 -36.74 -10.79 19.49
N GLY A 323 -37.68 -11.22 18.65
CA GLY A 323 -39.08 -10.78 18.71
C GLY A 323 -39.26 -9.28 18.45
N LEU A 324 -38.29 -8.63 17.79
CA LEU A 324 -38.33 -7.22 17.45
C LEU A 324 -39.09 -7.06 16.12
N ASN A 325 -40.40 -6.79 16.20
CA ASN A 325 -41.22 -6.44 15.03
C ASN A 325 -40.89 -5.03 14.53
N GLN A 326 -39.70 -4.80 13.98
CA GLN A 326 -39.32 -3.51 13.42
C GLN A 326 -39.50 -3.52 11.90
N THR A 327 -40.62 -2.97 11.43
CA THR A 327 -41.07 -3.11 10.04
C THR A 327 -40.36 -2.22 9.01
N SER A 328 -39.32 -1.47 9.35
CA SER A 328 -38.56 -0.65 8.38
C SER A 328 -37.39 0.07 9.05
N GLN A 329 -36.36 -0.64 9.47
CA GLN A 329 -35.12 0.05 9.82
C GLN A 329 -34.40 0.45 8.53
N HIS A 330 -34.10 1.75 8.40
CA HIS A 330 -33.20 2.24 7.38
C HIS A 330 -31.83 1.62 7.63
N LEU A 331 -31.47 0.62 6.83
CA LEU A 331 -30.12 0.07 6.85
C LEU A 331 -29.14 1.20 6.54
N SER A 332 -28.12 1.36 7.39
CA SER A 332 -27.03 2.31 7.23
C SER A 332 -25.73 1.55 6.95
N LEU A 333 -24.94 2.07 6.02
CA LEU A 333 -23.58 1.62 5.78
C LEU A 333 -22.62 2.49 6.59
N HIS A 334 -21.86 1.89 7.50
CA HIS A 334 -20.84 2.60 8.25
C HIS A 334 -19.50 2.53 7.54
N ILE A 335 -18.78 3.65 7.58
CA ILE A 335 -17.52 3.84 6.87
C ILE A 335 -16.49 4.35 7.87
N PHE A 336 -15.52 3.49 8.21
CA PHE A 336 -14.38 3.83 9.05
C PHE A 336 -13.30 4.41 8.15
N ILE A 337 -12.82 5.60 8.46
CA ILE A 337 -11.76 6.28 7.72
C ILE A 337 -10.66 6.65 8.69
N ARG A 338 -9.44 6.17 8.45
CA ARG A 338 -8.22 6.71 9.05
C ARG A 338 -7.69 7.81 8.15
N ASP A 339 -7.42 8.98 8.70
CA ASP A 339 -6.70 10.00 7.94
C ASP A 339 -5.17 9.84 8.00
N GLU A 340 -4.43 10.61 7.20
CA GLU A 340 -2.96 10.60 7.19
C GLU A 340 -2.33 11.06 8.52
N ALA A 341 -3.06 11.83 9.32
CA ALA A 341 -2.63 12.21 10.66
C ALA A 341 -2.86 11.10 11.71
N GLY A 342 -3.50 9.98 11.32
CA GLY A 342 -3.83 8.86 12.19
C GLY A 342 -5.10 9.08 13.02
N PHE A 343 -5.95 10.05 12.65
CA PHE A 343 -7.25 10.24 13.27
C PHE A 343 -8.29 9.33 12.64
N LEU A 344 -9.11 8.74 13.51
CA LEU A 344 -10.23 7.92 13.11
C LEU A 344 -11.50 8.78 12.96
N CYS A 345 -12.11 8.69 11.79
CA CYS A 345 -13.42 9.26 11.47
C CYS A 345 -14.40 8.14 11.13
N LEU A 346 -15.63 8.28 11.62
CA LEU A 346 -16.71 7.34 11.32
C LEU A 346 -17.84 8.08 10.63
N PHE A 347 -18.27 7.55 9.49
CA PHE A 347 -19.39 8.08 8.73
C PHE A 347 -20.53 7.05 8.64
N SER A 348 -21.76 7.54 8.54
CA SER A 348 -22.96 6.76 8.26
C SER A 348 -23.53 7.21 6.93
N LEU A 349 -23.58 6.30 5.96
CA LEU A 349 -24.30 6.51 4.72
C LEU A 349 -25.68 5.87 4.86
N THR A 350 -26.72 6.68 4.80
CA THR A 350 -28.12 6.21 4.82
C THR A 350 -28.78 6.49 3.47
N CYS A 351 -29.69 5.60 3.08
CA CYS A 351 -30.48 5.74 1.86
C CYS A 351 -31.96 5.75 2.26
N SER A 352 -32.63 6.85 1.90
CA SER A 352 -34.05 7.09 2.14
C SER A 352 -34.92 6.31 1.15
N SER A 353 -36.25 6.35 1.34
CA SER A 353 -37.20 5.64 0.47
C SER A 353 -37.29 6.17 -0.96
N ASP A 354 -36.81 7.39 -1.19
CA ASP A 354 -36.72 8.06 -2.49
C ASP A 354 -35.32 7.95 -3.12
N ASP A 355 -34.53 6.97 -2.68
CA ASP A 355 -33.16 6.69 -3.16
C ASP A 355 -32.19 7.87 -3.00
N THR A 356 -32.49 8.81 -2.09
CA THR A 356 -31.53 9.87 -1.73
C THR A 356 -30.55 9.36 -0.69
N PHE A 357 -29.28 9.66 -0.93
CA PHE A 357 -28.19 9.27 -0.04
C PHE A 357 -27.83 10.45 0.85
N THR A 358 -27.69 10.19 2.15
CA THR A 358 -27.23 11.19 3.12
C THR A 358 -26.05 10.63 3.90
N LEU A 359 -24.95 11.38 3.91
CA LEU A 359 -23.78 11.07 4.70
C LEU A 359 -23.83 11.89 6.00
N SER A 360 -23.74 11.22 7.15
CA SER A 360 -23.57 11.87 8.44
C SER A 360 -22.26 11.44 9.10
N ARG A 361 -21.51 12.40 9.64
CA ARG A 361 -20.33 12.11 10.47
C ARG A 361 -20.81 11.75 11.88
N LEU A 362 -20.31 10.65 12.41
CA LEU A 362 -20.68 10.18 13.74
C LEU A 362 -19.59 10.51 14.77
N PRO A 363 -19.96 10.74 16.04
CA PRO A 363 -18.99 11.02 17.09
C PRO A 363 -18.13 9.78 17.38
N CYS A 364 -16.81 10.00 17.35
CA CYS A 364 -15.81 9.02 17.75
C CYS A 364 -15.07 9.59 18.97
N ASP A 365 -15.12 8.89 20.11
CA ASP A 365 -14.31 9.24 21.28
C ASP A 365 -12.86 8.98 20.91
N GLN A 366 -12.18 10.03 20.46
CA GLN A 366 -10.74 10.07 20.59
C GLN A 366 -10.44 10.49 22.02
N SER A 367 -9.41 9.91 22.64
CA SER A 367 -9.12 10.17 24.05
C SER A 367 -8.76 11.65 24.25
N ASP A 368 -9.73 12.47 24.63
CA ASP A 368 -9.71 13.95 24.73
C ASP A 368 -8.67 14.55 25.70
N GLY A 369 -7.71 13.77 26.20
CA GLY A 369 -6.79 14.24 27.23
C GLY A 369 -5.43 13.55 27.30
N ARG A 370 -5.05 12.68 26.37
CA ARG A 370 -3.66 12.18 26.30
C ARG A 370 -2.92 12.90 25.17
N PRO A 371 -1.67 13.35 25.41
CA PRO A 371 -0.86 13.94 24.36
C PRO A 371 -0.78 12.98 23.17
N ILE A 372 -0.87 13.55 21.96
CA ILE A 372 -0.93 12.93 20.62
C ILE A 372 0.40 12.23 20.26
N SER A 373 1.02 11.52 21.21
CA SER A 373 2.30 10.84 20.98
C SER A 373 2.13 9.48 20.29
N GLU A 374 0.90 9.00 20.14
CA GLU A 374 0.57 7.73 19.48
C GLU A 374 -0.38 8.03 18.32
N SER A 375 0.12 7.85 17.09
CA SER A 375 -0.73 7.91 15.89
C SER A 375 -1.21 6.50 15.55
N MET A 376 -2.49 6.39 15.19
CA MET A 376 -3.01 5.14 14.67
C MET A 376 -2.41 4.91 13.28
N ASP A 377 -1.79 3.76 13.08
CA ASP A 377 -1.17 3.39 11.80
C ASP A 377 -2.01 2.39 11.00
N GLN A 378 -2.90 1.63 11.67
CA GLN A 378 -3.78 0.68 11.01
C GLN A 378 -5.09 0.47 11.76
N ILE A 379 -6.19 0.36 11.00
CA ILE A 379 -7.49 -0.11 11.49
C ILE A 379 -7.75 -1.53 11.01
N ILE A 380 -8.13 -2.43 11.92
CA ILE A 380 -8.63 -3.76 11.57
C ILE A 380 -10.03 -3.88 12.15
N VAL A 381 -11.03 -3.84 11.27
CA VAL A 381 -12.43 -4.06 11.66
C VAL A 381 -12.69 -5.55 11.75
N GLY A 382 -13.29 -6.01 12.86
CA GLY A 382 -13.66 -7.40 13.05
C GLY A 382 -14.71 -7.86 12.05
N SER A 383 -14.77 -9.16 11.80
CA SER A 383 -15.74 -9.81 10.89
C SER A 383 -17.21 -9.40 11.05
N THR A 384 -17.68 -9.08 12.27
CA THR A 384 -19.06 -8.63 12.52
C THR A 384 -19.17 -7.12 12.64
N GLY A 385 -18.05 -6.39 12.56
CA GLY A 385 -17.98 -4.94 12.75
C GLY A 385 -18.31 -4.48 14.17
N CYS A 386 -18.42 -5.39 15.16
CA CYS A 386 -18.76 -5.04 16.53
C CYS A 386 -17.52 -4.69 17.37
N LYS A 387 -16.34 -5.11 16.93
CA LYS A 387 -15.06 -4.71 17.52
C LYS A 387 -14.09 -4.30 16.44
N SER A 388 -13.25 -3.34 16.79
CA SER A 388 -12.13 -2.92 15.95
C SER A 388 -10.84 -3.03 16.74
N LEU A 389 -9.81 -3.54 16.07
CA LEU A 389 -8.43 -3.46 16.54
C LEU A 389 -7.76 -2.27 15.90
N PHE A 390 -6.96 -1.57 16.70
CA PHE A 390 -6.13 -0.48 16.25
C PHE A 390 -4.69 -0.84 16.52
N ARG A 391 -3.85 -0.68 15.51
CA ARG A 391 -2.42 -0.62 15.69
C ARG A 391 -2.05 0.85 15.89
N HIS A 392 -1.10 1.07 16.78
CA HIS A 392 -0.55 2.39 17.05
C HIS A 392 0.94 2.38 16.74
N SER A 393 1.33 3.31 15.88
CA SER A 393 2.73 3.69 15.71
C SER A 393 3.07 4.70 16.80
N ALA A 394 3.86 4.26 17.77
CA ALA A 394 4.51 5.19 18.68
C ALA A 394 5.84 5.64 18.04
N TYR A 395 6.32 6.82 18.40
CA TYR A 395 7.76 7.17 18.25
C TYR A 395 8.69 6.20 19.03
N SER A 396 8.11 5.24 19.77
CA SER A 396 8.75 4.14 20.46
C SER A 396 8.94 2.94 19.52
N PRO A 397 10.05 2.19 19.63
CA PRO A 397 10.31 0.99 18.81
C PRO A 397 9.32 -0.16 19.03
N VAL A 398 8.36 -0.03 19.95
CA VAL A 398 7.34 -1.04 20.24
C VAL A 398 5.99 -0.53 19.76
N SER A 399 5.50 -1.09 18.65
CA SER A 399 4.11 -0.89 18.23
C SER A 399 3.18 -1.34 19.36
N GLN A 400 2.13 -0.55 19.61
CA GLN A 400 1.07 -0.95 20.52
C GLN A 400 -0.13 -1.42 19.71
N MET A 401 -0.97 -2.22 20.34
CA MET A 401 -2.27 -2.56 19.80
C MET A 401 -3.33 -2.30 20.86
N SER A 402 -4.51 -1.91 20.41
CA SER A 402 -5.70 -1.80 21.24
C SER A 402 -6.90 -2.42 20.55
N ILE A 403 -7.91 -2.73 21.34
CA ILE A 403 -9.23 -3.17 20.90
C ILE A 403 -10.27 -2.20 21.45
N ALA A 404 -11.29 -1.92 20.66
CA ALA A 404 -12.46 -1.17 21.11
C ALA A 404 -13.75 -1.84 20.65
N ASP A 405 -14.81 -1.56 21.40
CA ASP A 405 -16.16 -1.94 21.03
C ASP A 405 -16.74 -0.88 20.08
N VAL A 406 -17.44 -1.32 19.05
CA VAL A 406 -18.21 -0.49 18.14
C VAL A 406 -19.69 -0.64 18.52
N GLU A 407 -20.23 0.34 19.24
CA GLU A 407 -21.64 0.41 19.57
C GLU A 407 -22.42 0.95 18.38
N LEU A 408 -23.00 0.04 17.60
CA LEU A 408 -23.94 0.38 16.55
C LEU A 408 -25.24 0.90 17.21
N LEU A 409 -25.60 2.15 16.95
CA LEU A 409 -26.79 2.79 17.50
C LEU A 409 -28.06 2.15 16.89
N LEU A 410 -28.53 1.05 17.48
CA LEU A 410 -29.71 0.31 17.02
C LEU A 410 -31.05 0.98 17.37
N LEU A 411 -31.04 2.13 18.04
CA LEU A 411 -32.24 2.77 18.60
C LEU A 411 -32.56 4.10 17.91
N PRO A 412 -33.78 4.24 17.34
CA PRO A 412 -34.30 5.54 16.94
C PRO A 412 -34.31 6.46 18.16
N ARG A 413 -33.62 7.59 18.04
CA ARG A 413 -33.51 8.60 19.09
C ARG A 413 -34.82 9.38 19.18
N ASP A 414 -35.87 8.73 19.69
CA ASP A 414 -37.09 9.40 20.16
C ASP A 414 -36.87 10.10 21.52
N CYS A 415 -35.63 10.10 22.02
CA CYS A 415 -35.24 10.82 23.23
C CYS A 415 -35.33 12.33 22.98
N GLY A 416 -36.36 12.94 23.55
CA GLY A 416 -36.61 14.38 23.54
C GLY A 416 -35.36 15.19 23.90
N ALA A 417 -35.32 16.43 23.41
CA ALA A 417 -34.21 17.40 23.35
C ALA A 417 -33.50 17.77 24.67
N GLY A 418 -33.16 16.79 25.51
CA GLY A 418 -32.22 16.92 26.61
C GLY A 418 -30.80 16.93 26.06
N THR A 419 -29.98 17.84 26.59
CA THR A 419 -28.57 18.08 26.26
C THR A 419 -27.66 16.91 26.67
N GLU A 420 -28.03 15.68 26.34
CA GLU A 420 -27.26 14.49 26.66
C GLU A 420 -26.08 14.37 25.70
N SER A 421 -24.89 14.45 26.31
CA SER A 421 -23.57 14.14 25.77
C SER A 421 -23.67 13.14 24.61
N GLU A 422 -23.22 13.54 23.43
CA GLU A 422 -23.10 12.66 22.28
C GLU A 422 -22.25 11.47 22.68
N SER A 423 -22.91 10.31 22.85
CA SER A 423 -22.26 9.12 23.32
C SER A 423 -21.47 8.54 22.16
N ALA A 424 -20.14 8.49 22.27
CA ALA A 424 -19.31 7.98 21.19
C ALA A 424 -19.67 6.54 20.81
N ILE A 425 -19.49 6.24 19.52
CA ILE A 425 -19.73 4.91 18.97
C ILE A 425 -18.62 3.95 19.33
N ILE A 426 -17.39 4.43 19.43
CA ILE A 426 -16.24 3.61 19.78
C ILE A 426 -15.98 3.76 21.27
N ARG A 427 -16.09 2.64 22.00
CA ARG A 427 -15.98 2.62 23.47
C ARG A 427 -15.08 1.50 23.96
N ASN A 428 -14.84 1.50 25.28
CA ASN A 428 -14.13 0.43 25.98
C ASN A 428 -12.73 0.14 25.39
N HIS A 429 -12.03 1.19 24.98
CA HIS A 429 -10.69 1.07 24.42
C HIS A 429 -9.74 0.40 25.42
N ARG A 430 -9.14 -0.73 25.04
CA ARG A 430 -8.25 -1.54 25.86
C ARG A 430 -6.99 -1.87 25.09
N HIS A 431 -5.83 -1.62 25.68
CA HIS A 431 -4.56 -2.08 25.09
C HIS A 431 -4.42 -3.59 25.25
N ILE A 432 -3.92 -4.25 24.20
CA ILE A 432 -3.58 -5.67 24.23
C ILE A 432 -2.07 -5.83 24.34
N SER A 433 -1.63 -6.87 25.04
CA SER A 433 -0.20 -7.16 25.15
C SER A 433 0.34 -7.65 23.80
N VAL A 434 1.39 -6.99 23.31
CA VAL A 434 2.07 -7.34 22.06
C VAL A 434 3.29 -8.25 22.30
N GLU A 435 3.58 -8.66 23.53
CA GLU A 435 4.82 -9.38 23.87
C GLU A 435 4.95 -10.76 23.22
N GLN A 436 3.81 -11.38 22.90
CA GLN A 436 3.72 -12.69 22.28
C GLN A 436 3.38 -12.62 20.79
N LEU A 437 3.13 -11.42 20.26
CA LEU A 437 2.89 -11.21 18.85
C LEU A 437 4.24 -11.20 18.09
N PRO A 438 4.24 -11.51 16.79
CA PRO A 438 5.38 -11.28 15.93
C PRO A 438 5.83 -9.82 16.01
N GLN A 439 7.08 -9.56 15.65
CA GLN A 439 7.58 -8.19 15.64
C GLN A 439 6.78 -7.34 14.64
N LEU A 440 5.86 -6.53 15.19
CA LEU A 440 4.90 -5.73 14.43
C LEU A 440 5.56 -4.60 13.65
N GLN A 441 6.83 -4.26 13.91
CA GLN A 441 7.57 -3.30 13.08
C GLN A 441 7.91 -3.83 11.68
N PHE A 442 7.78 -5.15 11.44
CA PHE A 442 8.11 -5.78 10.16
C PHE A 442 6.89 -5.97 9.25
N TRP A 443 6.19 -4.89 8.88
CA TRP A 443 5.04 -4.89 7.97
C TRP A 443 4.05 -6.03 8.26
N PRO A 444 3.26 -5.91 9.34
CA PRO A 444 2.39 -6.97 9.77
C PRO A 444 1.16 -7.04 8.86
N CYS A 445 0.81 -8.24 8.43
CA CYS A 445 -0.53 -8.55 7.93
C CYS A 445 -1.36 -8.99 9.13
N ILE A 446 -2.51 -8.36 9.37
CA ILE A 446 -3.36 -8.61 10.53
C ILE A 446 -4.78 -8.82 10.04
N ASP A 447 -5.46 -9.82 10.61
CA ASP A 447 -6.88 -10.04 10.40
C ASP A 447 -7.55 -10.51 11.69
N PHE A 448 -8.81 -10.14 11.87
CA PHE A 448 -9.51 -10.29 13.14
C PHE A 448 -10.95 -10.76 12.96
N ASP A 449 -11.26 -11.88 13.58
CA ASP A 449 -12.62 -12.40 13.73
C ASP A 449 -13.07 -12.10 15.16
N ASP A 450 -13.87 -11.04 15.32
CA ASP A 450 -14.39 -10.59 16.60
C ASP A 450 -15.52 -11.46 17.15
N ALA A 451 -16.26 -12.18 16.29
CA ALA A 451 -17.26 -13.16 16.71
C ALA A 451 -16.62 -14.32 17.45
N ARG A 452 -15.44 -14.76 17.00
CA ARG A 452 -14.67 -15.86 17.63
C ARG A 452 -13.60 -15.36 18.58
N GLY A 453 -13.29 -14.07 18.55
CA GLY A 453 -12.16 -13.49 19.27
C GLY A 453 -10.83 -14.09 18.81
N ILE A 454 -10.63 -14.26 17.51
CA ILE A 454 -9.40 -14.81 16.92
C ILE A 454 -8.69 -13.71 16.16
N LEU A 455 -7.43 -13.48 16.53
CA LEU A 455 -6.51 -12.57 15.85
C LEU A 455 -5.43 -13.40 15.16
N VAL A 456 -5.23 -13.17 13.87
CA VAL A 456 -4.08 -13.74 13.16
C VAL A 456 -3.19 -12.60 12.71
N THR A 457 -1.88 -12.78 12.93
CA THR A 457 -0.87 -11.84 12.47
C THR A 457 0.28 -12.59 11.83
N GLY A 458 0.74 -12.07 10.71
CA GLY A 458 1.98 -12.50 10.07
C GLY A 458 2.82 -11.29 9.71
N ASN A 459 4.11 -11.50 9.39
CA ASN A 459 5.00 -10.38 9.08
C ASN A 459 5.94 -10.68 7.90
N SER A 460 6.68 -9.66 7.47
CA SER A 460 7.65 -9.76 6.38
C SER A 460 8.82 -10.71 6.66
N ARG A 461 8.98 -11.18 7.91
CA ARG A 461 9.97 -12.20 8.31
C ARG A 461 9.44 -13.63 8.21
N GLY A 462 8.18 -13.82 7.83
CA GLY A 462 7.56 -15.13 7.72
C GLY A 462 7.09 -15.71 9.05
N GLU A 463 7.01 -14.90 10.10
CA GLU A 463 6.40 -15.29 11.36
C GLU A 463 4.88 -15.28 11.20
N LEU A 464 4.19 -16.23 11.82
CA LEU A 464 2.74 -16.33 11.87
C LEU A 464 2.35 -16.62 13.31
N CYS A 465 1.42 -15.86 13.87
CA CYS A 465 0.90 -16.04 15.22
C CYS A 465 -0.62 -15.97 15.19
N VAL A 466 -1.22 -16.79 16.05
CA VAL A 466 -2.67 -16.87 16.25
C VAL A 466 -2.92 -16.59 17.72
N ALA A 467 -3.63 -15.51 18.01
CA ALA A 467 -4.09 -15.14 19.34
C ALA A 467 -5.59 -15.46 19.47
N ARG A 468 -6.00 -15.98 20.63
CA ARG A 468 -7.39 -16.26 20.96
C ARG A 468 -7.76 -15.51 22.23
N PHE A 469 -8.83 -14.72 22.17
CA PHE A 469 -9.37 -13.94 23.29
C PHE A 469 -10.51 -14.66 24.02
N VAL A 470 -11.01 -15.75 23.46
CA VAL A 470 -12.13 -16.55 23.97
C VAL A 470 -11.68 -18.00 24.14
N GLU A 471 -12.18 -18.68 25.17
CA GLU A 471 -11.93 -20.11 25.35
C GLU A 471 -12.56 -20.94 24.22
N GLU A 472 -11.83 -21.97 23.76
CA GLU A 472 -12.14 -22.83 22.61
C GLU A 472 -13.59 -23.34 22.56
N HIS A 473 -14.11 -23.75 23.71
CA HIS A 473 -15.33 -24.53 23.83
C HIS A 473 -16.52 -23.72 24.34
N ILE A 474 -16.45 -22.39 24.31
CA ILE A 474 -17.57 -21.54 24.72
C ILE A 474 -18.72 -21.67 23.71
N LEU A 475 -18.42 -21.80 22.42
CA LEU A 475 -19.41 -21.99 21.37
C LEU A 475 -19.54 -23.48 21.04
N SER A 476 -20.78 -23.98 20.94
CA SER A 476 -21.04 -25.34 20.46
C SER A 476 -20.57 -25.48 19.02
N VAL A 477 -20.02 -26.64 18.66
CA VAL A 477 -19.66 -26.95 17.25
C VAL A 477 -20.89 -26.83 16.34
N THR A 478 -22.09 -27.08 16.86
CA THR A 478 -23.34 -26.97 16.11
C THR A 478 -23.84 -25.53 15.98
N SER A 479 -23.34 -24.58 16.76
CA SER A 479 -23.82 -23.18 16.74
C SER A 479 -23.04 -22.30 15.76
N VAL A 480 -22.00 -22.83 15.11
CA VAL A 480 -21.21 -22.04 14.15
C VAL A 480 -20.86 -22.86 12.92
N VAL A 481 -20.90 -22.22 11.77
CA VAL A 481 -20.49 -22.80 10.49
C VAL A 481 -18.97 -22.69 10.39
N ASP A 482 -18.24 -23.73 10.81
CA ASP A 482 -16.78 -23.78 10.74
C ASP A 482 -16.24 -24.73 9.64
N THR A 483 -17.14 -25.48 9.01
CA THR A 483 -16.81 -26.40 7.91
C THR A 483 -16.52 -25.62 6.64
N LEU A 484 -15.72 -26.19 5.72
CA LEU A 484 -15.56 -25.62 4.39
C LEU A 484 -16.71 -26.12 3.49
N PRO A 485 -17.23 -25.29 2.57
CA PRO A 485 -18.19 -25.73 1.56
C PRO A 485 -17.53 -26.63 0.52
N ASP A 486 -18.32 -27.17 -0.42
CA ASP A 486 -17.76 -27.87 -1.58
C ASP A 486 -16.90 -26.92 -2.43
N ALA A 487 -15.73 -27.38 -2.86
CA ALA A 487 -14.83 -26.58 -3.68
C ALA A 487 -15.37 -26.43 -5.12
N GLU A 488 -15.48 -25.18 -5.59
CA GLU A 488 -15.85 -24.90 -6.98
C GLU A 488 -14.64 -25.06 -7.92
N GLY A 489 -14.90 -25.29 -9.20
CA GLY A 489 -13.86 -25.38 -10.24
C GLY A 489 -13.04 -26.67 -10.21
N LEU A 490 -12.05 -26.74 -11.10
CA LEU A 490 -11.19 -27.92 -11.23
C LEU A 490 -9.92 -27.75 -10.37
N PRO A 491 -9.48 -28.82 -9.68
CA PRO A 491 -8.22 -28.77 -8.94
C PRO A 491 -7.05 -28.58 -9.91
N MET A 492 -6.27 -27.51 -9.70
CA MET A 492 -5.03 -27.31 -10.43
C MET A 492 -3.89 -28.06 -9.74
N ASN A 493 -3.48 -29.19 -10.30
CA ASN A 493 -2.24 -29.86 -9.91
C ASN A 493 -1.03 -29.17 -10.56
N GLN A 494 -0.69 -27.97 -10.08
CA GLN A 494 0.56 -27.31 -10.45
C GLN A 494 1.60 -27.53 -9.36
N ASN A 495 2.46 -28.53 -9.55
CA ASN A 495 3.54 -28.84 -8.61
C ASN A 495 4.70 -27.83 -8.66
N CYS A 496 4.79 -27.03 -9.72
CA CYS A 496 5.81 -26.00 -9.87
C CYS A 496 5.26 -24.85 -10.70
N VAL A 497 5.38 -23.63 -10.18
CA VAL A 497 5.07 -22.39 -10.90
C VAL A 497 6.31 -21.52 -10.79
N ARG A 498 6.90 -21.19 -11.94
CA ARG A 498 8.05 -20.28 -11.99
C ARG A 498 7.58 -18.87 -11.66
N MET A 499 8.26 -18.19 -10.75
CA MET A 499 8.08 -16.76 -10.49
C MET A 499 8.30 -15.96 -11.78
N LYS A 500 7.29 -15.18 -12.18
CA LYS A 500 7.32 -14.29 -13.34
C LYS A 500 7.47 -12.85 -12.86
N LEU A 501 8.54 -12.54 -12.16
CA LEU A 501 8.76 -11.19 -11.62
C LEU A 501 9.25 -10.22 -12.71
N PRO A 502 9.09 -8.90 -12.52
CA PRO A 502 9.78 -7.90 -13.35
C PRO A 502 11.29 -8.18 -13.42
N VAL A 503 11.90 -7.93 -14.59
CA VAL A 503 13.34 -8.17 -14.85
C VAL A 503 14.23 -7.45 -13.84
N TYR A 504 13.77 -6.33 -13.27
CA TYR A 504 14.42 -5.64 -12.16
C TYR A 504 14.89 -6.58 -11.04
N TYR A 505 14.05 -7.52 -10.62
CA TYR A 505 14.36 -8.41 -9.49
C TYR A 505 15.49 -9.40 -9.79
N GLU A 506 15.79 -9.67 -11.06
CA GLU A 506 16.97 -10.46 -11.44
C GLU A 506 18.28 -9.68 -11.21
N PHE A 507 18.20 -8.36 -11.20
CA PHE A 507 19.34 -7.43 -11.11
C PHE A 507 19.28 -6.51 -9.89
N ALA A 508 18.34 -6.70 -8.96
CA ALA A 508 18.09 -5.77 -7.86
C ALA A 508 19.32 -5.55 -6.98
N ASN A 509 20.12 -6.59 -6.72
CA ASN A 509 21.39 -6.46 -6.01
C ASN A 509 22.43 -5.59 -6.76
N ALA A 510 22.47 -5.66 -8.09
CA ALA A 510 23.34 -4.81 -8.90
C ALA A 510 22.86 -3.36 -8.88
N VAL A 511 21.55 -3.13 -9.04
CA VAL A 511 20.94 -1.80 -8.98
C VAL A 511 21.17 -1.14 -7.62
N ALA A 512 21.04 -1.91 -6.53
CA ALA A 512 21.31 -1.44 -5.18
C ALA A 512 22.79 -1.07 -4.94
N GLN A 513 23.70 -1.55 -5.79
CA GLN A 513 25.12 -1.15 -5.80
C GLN A 513 25.38 -0.02 -6.80
N SER A 514 24.33 0.70 -7.22
CA SER A 514 24.34 1.72 -8.28
C SER A 514 24.87 1.20 -9.63
N GLN A 515 24.85 -0.12 -9.85
CA GLN A 515 25.21 -0.71 -11.14
C GLN A 515 23.94 -0.94 -11.95
N LEU A 516 23.94 -0.52 -13.21
CA LEU A 516 22.79 -0.68 -14.09
C LEU A 516 23.13 -1.64 -15.23
N PRO A 517 22.79 -2.94 -15.09
CA PRO A 517 23.10 -3.93 -16.11
C PRO A 517 22.45 -3.58 -17.44
N PHE A 518 23.20 -3.74 -18.52
CA PHE A 518 22.73 -3.43 -19.87
C PHE A 518 21.41 -4.10 -20.27
N PRO A 519 21.14 -5.39 -19.93
CA PRO A 519 19.85 -6.03 -20.23
C PRO A 519 18.67 -5.34 -19.55
N LEU A 520 18.85 -4.89 -18.30
CA LEU A 520 17.83 -4.16 -17.54
C LEU A 520 17.58 -2.79 -18.17
N PHE A 521 18.67 -2.07 -18.46
CA PHE A 521 18.63 -0.75 -19.10
C PHE A 521 17.95 -0.79 -20.47
N GLN A 522 18.15 -1.84 -21.27
CA GLN A 522 17.52 -1.95 -22.58
C GLN A 522 16.04 -2.33 -22.49
N GLY A 523 15.65 -3.15 -21.50
CA GLY A 523 14.29 -3.71 -21.43
C GLY A 523 13.27 -2.75 -20.84
N ILE A 524 13.61 -2.05 -19.75
CA ILE A 524 12.64 -1.21 -19.02
C ILE A 524 12.17 0.01 -19.83
N PRO A 525 13.07 0.83 -20.41
CA PRO A 525 12.67 2.02 -21.13
C PRO A 525 11.91 1.75 -22.44
N GLN A 526 11.84 0.51 -22.92
CA GLN A 526 10.98 0.18 -24.07
C GLN A 526 9.50 0.40 -23.77
N SER A 527 9.11 0.31 -22.49
CA SER A 527 7.77 0.67 -22.03
C SER A 527 7.61 2.16 -21.72
N TRP A 528 8.72 2.91 -21.70
CA TRP A 528 8.77 4.33 -21.37
C TRP A 528 8.64 5.14 -22.64
N GLY A 529 7.43 5.61 -22.89
CA GLY A 529 7.10 6.34 -24.09
C GLY A 529 5.64 6.73 -24.10
N LEU A 530 5.30 7.59 -25.05
CA LEU A 530 3.92 7.88 -25.35
C LEU A 530 3.18 6.60 -25.76
N VAL A 531 1.87 6.57 -25.54
CA VAL A 531 1.02 5.39 -25.80
C VAL A 531 1.06 4.98 -27.28
N ASP A 532 1.26 5.94 -28.18
CA ASP A 532 1.38 5.78 -29.63
C ASP A 532 2.80 5.43 -30.11
N GLY A 533 3.79 5.45 -29.20
CA GLY A 533 5.20 5.19 -29.50
C GLY A 533 5.93 6.31 -30.24
N GLN A 534 5.34 7.50 -30.39
CA GLN A 534 6.02 8.59 -31.08
C GLN A 534 7.10 9.25 -30.20
N PRO A 535 8.24 9.66 -30.79
CA PRO A 535 9.29 10.36 -30.07
C PRO A 535 8.84 11.79 -29.75
N PHE A 536 8.82 12.13 -28.48
CA PHE A 536 8.46 13.47 -28.05
C PHE A 536 9.70 14.38 -28.01
N THR A 537 9.66 15.54 -28.67
CA THR A 537 10.78 16.49 -28.71
C THR A 537 10.38 17.86 -28.19
N VAL A 538 10.83 18.21 -26.98
CA VAL A 538 10.66 19.55 -26.40
C VAL A 538 12.02 20.10 -25.98
N PRO A 539 12.39 21.35 -26.35
CA PRO A 539 13.67 21.91 -25.98
C PRO A 539 13.88 21.94 -24.47
N GLY A 540 15.06 21.54 -24.03
CA GLY A 540 15.39 21.43 -22.61
C GLY A 540 14.81 20.20 -21.92
N TRP A 541 14.10 19.33 -22.66
CA TRP A 541 13.63 18.03 -22.21
C TRP A 541 14.18 16.92 -23.09
N SER A 542 14.34 15.74 -22.52
CA SER A 542 14.89 14.60 -23.23
C SER A 542 14.22 13.30 -22.80
N SER A 543 14.05 12.40 -23.76
CA SER A 543 13.75 10.98 -23.56
C SER A 543 15.00 10.11 -23.71
N ASN A 544 16.20 10.73 -23.80
CA ASN A 544 17.47 10.00 -23.87
C ASN A 544 17.89 9.51 -22.48
N TRP A 545 17.28 8.41 -22.04
CA TRP A 545 17.52 7.82 -20.72
C TRP A 545 18.99 7.44 -20.46
N HIS A 546 19.84 7.33 -21.49
CA HIS A 546 21.28 7.10 -21.30
C HIS A 546 22.00 8.28 -20.67
N ARG A 547 21.46 9.49 -20.84
CA ARG A 547 21.99 10.71 -20.23
C ARG A 547 21.33 11.00 -18.88
N PHE A 548 20.24 10.32 -18.55
CA PHE A 548 19.49 10.56 -17.33
C PHE A 548 20.19 10.01 -16.09
N ARG A 549 20.88 10.90 -15.36
CA ARG A 549 21.61 10.60 -14.11
C ARG A 549 20.79 9.83 -13.06
N ASN A 550 19.50 10.15 -12.94
CA ASN A 550 18.63 9.61 -11.89
C ASN A 550 17.81 8.39 -12.34
N ILE A 551 18.19 7.74 -13.45
CA ILE A 551 17.43 6.60 -13.98
C ILE A 551 17.26 5.45 -12.96
N HIS A 552 18.27 5.21 -12.13
CA HIS A 552 18.24 4.15 -11.11
C HIS A 552 17.08 4.31 -10.11
N ARG A 553 16.59 5.54 -9.90
CA ARG A 553 15.45 5.88 -9.04
C ARG A 553 14.09 5.51 -9.66
N TRP A 554 14.02 5.42 -10.99
CA TRP A 554 12.79 5.22 -11.76
C TRP A 554 12.63 3.79 -12.31
N ILE A 555 13.73 3.04 -12.47
CA ILE A 555 13.69 1.65 -12.94
C ILE A 555 13.14 0.65 -11.91
N VAL A 556 13.00 1.09 -10.65
CA VAL A 556 12.42 0.26 -9.59
C VAL A 556 10.93 0.08 -9.92
N PRO A 557 10.46 -1.15 -10.17
CA PRO A 557 9.04 -1.37 -10.46
C PRO A 557 8.21 -1.09 -9.22
N HIS A 558 6.89 -1.01 -9.40
CA HIS A 558 5.97 -1.01 -8.27
C HIS A 558 6.21 -2.21 -7.36
N LEU A 559 6.26 -1.95 -6.05
CA LEU A 559 6.57 -2.93 -5.02
C LEU A 559 5.62 -4.12 -5.09
N ARG A 560 6.13 -5.27 -5.55
CA ARG A 560 5.34 -6.49 -5.73
C ARG A 560 5.03 -7.19 -4.41
N TRP A 561 5.81 -6.93 -3.35
CA TRP A 561 5.54 -7.40 -1.98
C TRP A 561 4.91 -6.32 -1.09
N GLY A 562 4.43 -5.20 -1.68
CA GLY A 562 4.08 -4.01 -0.91
C GLY A 562 5.26 -3.55 -0.07
N GLY A 563 5.02 -3.09 1.16
CA GLY A 563 6.12 -2.67 2.03
C GLY A 563 7.00 -3.81 2.58
N SER A 564 6.68 -5.07 2.28
CA SER A 564 7.51 -6.24 2.60
C SER A 564 8.56 -6.56 1.51
N ASP A 565 8.74 -5.69 0.52
CA ASP A 565 9.70 -5.92 -0.57
C ASP A 565 11.14 -5.99 -0.05
N LEU A 566 11.89 -7.00 -0.53
CA LEU A 566 13.20 -7.38 0.00
C LEU A 566 14.26 -6.28 -0.11
N HIS A 567 14.08 -5.37 -1.07
CA HIS A 567 14.99 -4.26 -1.33
C HIS A 567 14.49 -2.94 -0.74
N PHE A 568 13.34 -2.95 -0.07
CA PHE A 568 12.69 -1.76 0.46
C PHE A 568 12.63 -1.80 2.00
N SER A 569 13.01 -0.69 2.64
CA SER A 569 12.71 -0.44 4.05
C SER A 569 12.34 1.03 4.18
N TYR A 570 11.13 1.30 4.66
CA TYR A 570 10.74 2.64 5.03
C TYR A 570 11.37 2.97 6.40
N GLY A 571 12.15 4.04 6.50
CA GLY A 571 12.63 4.58 7.78
C GLY A 571 13.68 3.73 8.55
N GLY A 572 14.50 2.93 7.87
CA GLY A 572 15.52 2.09 8.52
C GLY A 572 16.93 2.30 7.95
N ASN A 573 17.93 2.43 8.82
CA ASN A 573 19.36 2.59 8.49
C ASN A 573 20.01 1.37 7.77
N ASP A 574 19.26 0.30 7.50
CA ASP A 574 19.81 -1.03 7.17
C ASP A 574 19.30 -1.62 5.82
N SER A 575 18.61 -0.85 4.96
CA SER A 575 18.29 -1.29 3.58
C SER A 575 19.35 -0.84 2.57
N HIS A 576 19.58 -1.66 1.54
CA HIS A 576 20.46 -1.30 0.41
C HIS A 576 19.89 -0.21 -0.49
N PHE A 577 18.63 0.15 -0.31
CA PHE A 577 17.94 1.25 -0.96
C PHE A 577 17.23 2.03 0.13
N ASN A 578 17.54 3.31 0.31
CA ASN A 578 16.67 4.14 1.15
C ASN A 578 15.33 4.24 0.42
N GLY A 579 14.21 3.99 1.10
CA GLY A 579 12.91 3.98 0.43
C GLY A 579 12.60 5.27 -0.33
N ASP A 580 13.22 6.37 0.11
CA ASP A 580 13.18 7.72 -0.47
C ASP A 580 13.91 7.85 -1.82
N GLU A 581 14.66 6.83 -2.24
CA GLU A 581 15.36 6.85 -3.52
C GLU A 581 14.47 6.36 -4.67
N ALA A 582 13.48 5.49 -4.42
CA ALA A 582 12.66 4.89 -5.47
C ALA A 582 11.44 5.77 -5.75
N ILE A 583 11.41 6.45 -6.90
CA ILE A 583 10.31 7.37 -7.20
C ILE A 583 8.98 6.65 -7.28
N THR A 584 8.91 5.50 -7.93
CA THR A 584 7.68 4.69 -8.02
C THR A 584 7.10 4.36 -6.64
N THR A 585 7.97 4.14 -5.66
CA THR A 585 7.55 3.89 -4.30
C THR A 585 7.05 5.15 -3.59
N ILE A 586 7.74 6.28 -3.77
CA ILE A 586 7.26 7.58 -3.26
C ILE A 586 5.89 7.90 -3.86
N LEU A 587 5.72 7.71 -5.18
CA LEU A 587 4.44 7.93 -5.85
C LEU A 587 3.32 7.10 -5.24
N ARG A 588 3.62 5.84 -4.88
CA ARG A 588 2.65 4.95 -4.25
C ARG A 588 2.38 5.29 -2.78
N HIS A 589 3.39 5.55 -1.96
CA HIS A 589 3.18 5.76 -0.52
C HIS A 589 2.74 7.18 -0.18
N THR A 590 3.21 8.18 -0.92
CA THR A 590 2.92 9.59 -0.64
C THR A 590 1.70 10.09 -1.41
N TYR A 591 1.47 9.59 -2.63
CA TYR A 591 0.36 10.04 -3.48
C TYR A 591 -0.68 8.97 -3.78
N ASN A 592 -0.49 7.75 -3.28
CA ASN A 592 -1.34 6.60 -3.56
C ASN A 592 -1.60 6.35 -5.06
N ILE A 593 -0.60 6.68 -5.89
CA ILE A 593 -0.58 6.32 -7.31
C ILE A 593 -0.26 4.83 -7.39
N VAL A 594 -1.31 4.05 -7.62
CA VAL A 594 -1.28 2.58 -7.63
C VAL A 594 -1.10 2.00 -9.02
N GLY A 595 -1.28 2.80 -10.08
CA GLY A 595 -1.05 2.39 -11.46
C GLY A 595 0.43 2.45 -11.84
N GLU A 596 0.81 1.82 -12.96
CA GLU A 596 2.21 1.74 -13.38
C GLU A 596 2.73 3.09 -13.90
N ALA A 597 3.77 3.61 -13.25
CA ALA A 597 4.37 4.90 -13.62
C ALA A 597 5.41 4.69 -14.73
N HIS A 598 5.20 5.38 -15.85
CA HIS A 598 6.08 5.35 -17.02
C HIS A 598 6.69 6.74 -17.22
N PRO A 599 7.98 6.95 -16.91
CA PRO A 599 8.72 8.16 -17.28
C PRO A 599 8.62 8.40 -18.78
N ILE A 600 8.34 9.65 -19.17
CA ILE A 600 8.24 10.07 -20.58
C ILE A 600 9.40 10.99 -20.93
N LEU A 601 9.67 11.99 -20.08
CA LEU A 601 10.74 12.96 -20.29
C LEU A 601 11.39 13.34 -18.98
N TYR A 602 12.65 13.73 -19.04
CA TYR A 602 13.33 14.44 -17.95
C TYR A 602 13.88 15.77 -18.47
N ARG A 603 14.05 16.74 -17.57
CA ARG A 603 14.61 18.05 -17.93
C ARG A 603 16.14 17.96 -18.02
N GLU A 604 16.72 18.35 -19.16
CA GLU A 604 18.16 18.13 -19.46
C GLU A 604 19.11 18.84 -18.49
N ASN A 605 18.69 19.98 -17.93
CA ASN A 605 19.47 20.75 -16.98
C ASN A 605 19.13 20.44 -15.51
N ASP A 606 18.08 19.64 -15.27
CA ASP A 606 17.55 19.34 -13.95
C ASP A 606 16.94 17.93 -13.95
N HIS A 607 17.76 16.96 -13.59
CA HIS A 607 17.39 15.54 -13.66
C HIS A 607 16.50 15.10 -12.47
N ASP A 608 16.11 16.02 -11.60
CA ASP A 608 15.12 15.77 -10.54
C ASP A 608 13.70 16.13 -11.00
N THR A 609 13.56 16.75 -12.17
CA THR A 609 12.28 17.04 -12.80
C THR A 609 11.99 16.05 -13.94
N VAL A 610 10.88 15.31 -13.82
CA VAL A 610 10.47 14.25 -14.74
C VAL A 610 8.97 14.36 -15.04
N ILE A 611 8.61 14.27 -16.31
CA ILE A 611 7.23 14.03 -16.72
C ILE A 611 7.06 12.52 -16.87
N PHE A 612 6.06 11.98 -16.21
CA PHE A 612 5.69 10.56 -16.31
C PHE A 612 4.20 10.43 -16.59
N ARG A 613 3.75 9.23 -16.95
CA ARG A 613 2.33 8.92 -17.08
C ARG A 613 1.95 7.69 -16.27
N VAL A 614 0.67 7.58 -15.93
CA VAL A 614 0.04 6.38 -15.38
C VAL A 614 -1.23 6.15 -16.18
N GLY A 615 -1.31 5.03 -16.89
CA GLY A 615 -2.30 4.86 -17.94
C GLY A 615 -2.26 5.99 -18.96
N GLN A 616 -3.38 6.70 -19.09
CA GLN A 616 -3.52 7.89 -19.96
C GLN A 616 -3.24 9.23 -19.26
N ARG A 617 -3.05 9.24 -17.93
CA ARG A 617 -2.83 10.49 -17.17
C ARG A 617 -1.36 10.84 -17.13
N TYR A 618 -1.05 12.11 -17.37
CA TYR A 618 0.31 12.65 -17.27
C TYR A 618 0.49 13.36 -15.95
N TYR A 619 1.71 13.27 -15.44
CA TYR A 619 2.13 13.82 -14.17
C TYR A 619 3.48 14.51 -14.32
N LEU A 620 3.65 15.65 -13.65
CA LEU A 620 4.95 16.29 -13.48
C LEU A 620 5.46 15.99 -12.08
N TYR A 621 6.61 15.31 -11.99
CA TYR A 621 7.37 15.11 -10.77
C TYR A 621 8.50 16.13 -10.71
N TRP A 622 8.69 16.81 -9.58
CA TRP A 622 9.93 17.51 -9.29
C TRP A 622 10.25 17.45 -7.79
N GLN A 623 11.55 17.41 -7.49
CA GLN A 623 12.07 17.44 -6.13
C GLN A 623 12.86 18.73 -5.93
N ARG A 624 12.39 19.62 -5.04
CA ARG A 624 13.14 20.81 -4.64
C ARG A 624 13.78 20.57 -3.27
N ILE A 625 15.11 20.66 -3.21
CA ILE A 625 15.83 20.70 -1.94
C ILE A 625 15.75 22.16 -1.46
N SER A 626 14.97 22.42 -0.41
CA SER A 626 14.99 23.71 0.27
C SER A 626 16.32 23.87 1.00
N GLU A 627 17.07 24.94 0.73
CA GLU A 627 18.29 25.26 1.48
C GLU A 627 17.96 25.85 2.88
N GLU A 628 16.73 26.34 3.10
CA GLU A 628 16.34 27.07 4.31
C GLU A 628 15.64 26.19 5.35
N SER A 629 15.05 25.07 4.93
CA SER A 629 14.48 24.06 5.82
C SER A 629 15.21 22.75 5.57
N ASP A 630 16.15 22.39 6.46
CA ASP A 630 16.80 21.08 6.48
C ASP A 630 15.71 19.99 6.39
N ASN A 631 15.55 19.41 5.18
CA ASN A 631 14.72 18.25 4.83
C ASN A 631 13.29 18.45 4.29
N GLU A 632 12.81 19.66 3.99
CA GLU A 632 11.51 19.76 3.29
C GLU A 632 11.68 19.52 1.78
N ILE A 633 11.46 18.27 1.39
CA ILE A 633 11.25 17.88 -0.01
C ILE A 633 9.82 18.29 -0.37
N ALA A 634 9.67 19.45 -0.99
CA ALA A 634 8.40 19.84 -1.60
C ALA A 634 8.20 19.00 -2.87
N LEU A 635 7.44 17.94 -2.72
CA LEU A 635 7.07 17.02 -3.78
C LEU A 635 5.74 17.52 -4.37
N ASN A 636 5.69 17.72 -5.68
CA ASN A 636 4.46 18.12 -6.35
C ASN A 636 4.19 17.18 -7.51
N VAL A 637 2.93 16.79 -7.64
CA VAL A 637 2.43 15.94 -8.72
C VAL A 637 1.21 16.61 -9.32
N LEU A 638 1.33 17.07 -10.56
CA LEU A 638 0.25 17.75 -11.29
C LEU A 638 -0.29 16.82 -12.37
N ALA A 639 -1.54 16.40 -12.22
CA ALA A 639 -2.26 15.69 -13.26
C ALA A 639 -2.82 16.66 -14.30
N PHE A 640 -2.66 16.35 -15.59
CA PHE A 640 -3.28 17.12 -16.67
C PHE A 640 -3.87 16.20 -17.73
N THR A 641 -5.00 16.62 -18.29
CA THR A 641 -5.72 15.91 -19.36
C THR A 641 -6.07 16.87 -20.50
N SER A 642 -6.08 16.35 -21.72
CA SER A 642 -6.25 17.10 -22.96
C SER A 642 -7.69 17.54 -23.22
N THR A 643 -7.93 18.84 -23.48
CA THR A 643 -8.71 19.34 -24.65
C THR A 643 -8.65 20.87 -24.80
N LEU A 644 -8.88 21.31 -26.04
CA LEU A 644 -8.73 22.64 -26.61
C LEU A 644 -9.97 23.55 -26.40
N GLN A 645 -9.71 24.86 -26.27
CA GLN A 645 -10.56 26.02 -26.57
C GLN A 645 -11.75 26.38 -25.63
N ASN A 646 -11.63 27.60 -25.11
CA ASN A 646 -12.67 28.53 -24.63
C ASN A 646 -13.04 28.51 -23.14
N SER A 647 -12.22 29.17 -22.30
CA SER A 647 -12.65 30.36 -21.54
C SER A 647 -11.52 30.83 -20.61
N ILE A 648 -10.88 31.96 -20.95
CA ILE A 648 -9.90 32.63 -20.08
C ILE A 648 -10.66 33.63 -19.21
N GLY A 649 -10.83 33.31 -17.93
CA GLY A 649 -11.29 34.23 -16.88
C GLY A 649 -10.22 34.38 -15.81
N PHE A 650 -9.95 35.61 -15.38
CA PHE A 650 -8.94 35.93 -14.36
C PHE A 650 -9.55 35.90 -12.95
N LEU A 651 -8.94 35.19 -12.00
CA LEU A 651 -9.20 35.36 -10.57
C LEU A 651 -8.07 36.14 -9.88
N LYS A 652 -8.45 37.01 -8.93
CA LYS A 652 -7.56 37.94 -8.24
C LYS A 652 -6.84 37.28 -7.05
N SER A 653 -5.58 37.68 -6.87
CA SER A 653 -4.59 37.10 -5.96
C SER A 653 -4.88 37.26 -4.46
N GLY A 654 -4.77 36.17 -3.73
CA GLY A 654 -4.18 36.11 -2.38
C GLY A 654 -2.90 35.25 -2.49
N GLY A 655 -1.78 35.71 -1.93
CA GLY A 655 -0.45 35.25 -2.32
C GLY A 655 -0.13 33.80 -1.98
N PHE A 656 0.09 32.96 -3.00
CA PHE A 656 1.21 32.05 -3.23
C PHE A 656 1.05 31.55 -4.68
N GLY A 657 2.11 31.61 -5.50
CA GLY A 657 2.28 31.00 -6.84
C GLY A 657 1.06 30.96 -7.80
N THR A 658 1.11 31.71 -8.90
CA THR A 658 0.14 31.60 -10.01
C THR A 658 0.11 30.20 -10.63
N PHE A 659 -1.02 29.49 -10.51
CA PHE A 659 -1.33 28.29 -11.29
C PHE A 659 -2.43 28.59 -12.30
N ARG A 660 -2.30 28.02 -13.52
CA ARG A 660 -3.24 28.19 -14.63
C ARG A 660 -4.19 26.99 -14.63
N GLU A 661 -5.49 27.27 -14.66
CA GLU A 661 -6.57 26.30 -14.58
C GLU A 661 -6.97 25.82 -16.00
N LEU A 662 -7.06 24.50 -16.23
CA LEU A 662 -7.48 23.89 -17.51
C LEU A 662 -8.71 23.02 -17.29
N GLN A 663 -9.74 23.19 -18.13
CA GLN A 663 -10.92 22.31 -18.15
C GLN A 663 -10.64 21.03 -18.95
N PRO A 664 -10.91 19.84 -18.39
CA PRO A 664 -10.66 18.58 -19.09
C PRO A 664 -11.92 17.95 -19.68
N PHE A 665 -11.76 17.26 -20.81
CA PHE A 665 -12.78 16.39 -21.42
C PHE A 665 -12.24 14.96 -21.59
N TYR A 666 -13.10 13.97 -21.39
CA TYR A 666 -12.83 12.56 -21.65
C TYR A 666 -13.31 12.16 -23.04
N SER A 667 -12.52 11.34 -23.75
CA SER A 667 -13.01 10.54 -24.88
C SER A 667 -13.34 9.12 -24.41
N GLU A 668 -14.45 8.56 -24.90
CA GLU A 668 -14.87 7.18 -24.60
C GLU A 668 -13.78 6.14 -24.89
N PRO A 669 -13.69 5.06 -24.09
CA PRO A 669 -12.72 3.99 -24.32
C PRO A 669 -13.18 3.07 -25.46
N ASP A 670 -12.32 2.96 -26.48
CA ASP A 670 -12.36 2.11 -27.70
C ASP A 670 -13.10 2.65 -28.94
N ILE A 671 -12.38 3.46 -29.74
CA ILE A 671 -12.33 3.29 -31.21
C ILE A 671 -10.89 3.57 -31.70
N ALA A 672 -10.18 2.53 -32.13
CA ALA A 672 -9.01 2.70 -32.99
C ALA A 672 -9.47 3.26 -34.35
N SER A 673 -9.41 4.57 -34.53
CA SER A 673 -9.61 5.22 -35.82
C SER A 673 -8.73 6.46 -35.94
N SER A 674 -8.66 7.02 -37.15
CA SER A 674 -7.89 8.19 -37.62
C SER A 674 -7.89 9.45 -36.73
N GLY A 675 -8.61 9.44 -35.61
CA GLY A 675 -8.53 10.44 -34.54
C GLY A 675 -7.19 10.44 -33.79
N GLN A 676 -6.49 9.29 -33.67
CA GLN A 676 -5.17 9.23 -33.00
C GLN A 676 -4.12 10.10 -33.72
N GLU A 677 -4.09 10.13 -35.06
CA GLU A 677 -3.15 10.97 -35.82
C GLU A 677 -3.42 12.48 -35.66
N LEU A 678 -4.68 12.88 -35.50
CA LEU A 678 -5.04 14.27 -35.21
C LEU A 678 -4.77 14.63 -33.75
N GLN A 679 -4.99 13.68 -32.83
CA GLN A 679 -4.68 13.81 -31.40
C GLN A 679 -3.18 14.02 -31.17
N ILE A 680 -2.32 13.24 -31.84
CA ILE A 680 -0.85 13.35 -31.73
C ILE A 680 -0.34 14.71 -32.20
N ASN A 681 -0.86 15.20 -33.33
CA ASN A 681 -0.52 16.54 -33.83
C ASN A 681 -1.03 17.68 -32.92
N ILE A 682 -2.10 17.43 -32.14
CA ILE A 682 -2.65 18.39 -31.16
C ILE A 682 -1.93 18.28 -29.80
N TYR A 683 -1.42 17.10 -29.42
CA TYR A 683 -0.61 16.88 -28.22
C TYR A 683 0.73 17.65 -28.27
N ASP A 684 1.34 17.75 -29.46
CA ASP A 684 2.55 18.55 -29.69
C ASP A 684 2.33 20.07 -29.52
N GLU A 685 1.12 20.58 -29.82
CA GLU A 685 0.76 21.99 -29.58
C GLU A 685 0.44 22.29 -28.11
N ILE A 686 -0.10 21.34 -27.34
CA ILE A 686 -0.57 21.57 -25.95
C ILE A 686 0.56 21.54 -24.91
N LEU A 687 1.54 20.64 -25.06
CA LEU A 687 2.76 20.66 -24.23
C LEU A 687 3.59 21.94 -24.47
N HIS A 688 3.37 22.60 -25.60
CA HIS A 688 4.01 23.85 -25.99
C HIS A 688 3.54 25.06 -25.13
N ASP A 689 2.32 25.03 -24.60
CA ASP A 689 1.73 26.13 -23.82
C ASP A 689 1.85 25.95 -22.30
N ALA A 690 2.01 24.71 -21.80
CA ALA A 690 2.05 24.41 -20.36
C ALA A 690 3.46 24.53 -19.74
N ILE A 691 4.52 24.46 -20.54
CA ILE A 691 5.92 24.38 -20.05
C ILE A 691 6.64 25.75 -20.02
N PHE A 692 6.11 26.80 -20.67
CA PHE A 692 6.83 28.07 -20.81
C PHE A 692 5.96 29.32 -20.55
N LEU A 693 5.75 29.65 -19.28
CA LEU A 693 5.56 31.04 -18.85
C LEU A 693 6.28 31.25 -17.51
N GLY A 694 7.60 31.36 -17.58
CA GLY A 694 8.38 31.97 -16.50
C GLY A 694 8.36 33.49 -16.67
N GLU A 695 7.72 34.22 -15.77
CA GLU A 695 7.91 35.66 -15.66
C GLU A 695 9.30 35.96 -15.09
N GLY A 696 10.29 35.97 -15.97
CA GLY A 696 11.45 36.83 -15.85
C GLY A 696 11.43 37.75 -17.06
N GLY A 697 11.31 39.06 -16.85
CA GLY A 697 11.16 40.09 -17.90
C GLY A 697 12.29 40.10 -18.93
N THR A 698 12.26 39.14 -19.84
CA THR A 698 13.13 39.01 -21.00
C THR A 698 12.23 38.75 -22.19
N ASN A 699 12.25 39.68 -23.15
CA ASN A 699 11.59 39.53 -24.44
C ASN A 699 12.34 38.46 -25.26
N MET A 700 12.08 37.18 -24.97
CA MET A 700 12.39 36.11 -25.91
C MET A 700 11.13 35.80 -26.72
N ALA A 701 11.22 36.01 -28.04
CA ALA A 701 10.25 35.46 -28.97
C ALA A 701 10.77 34.11 -29.45
N CYS A 702 10.00 33.07 -29.20
CA CYS A 702 10.27 31.71 -29.63
C CYS A 702 9.22 31.33 -30.68
N ALA A 703 9.64 30.85 -31.85
CA ALA A 703 8.72 30.44 -32.90
C ALA A 703 9.11 29.07 -33.45
N VAL A 704 8.10 28.24 -33.72
CA VAL A 704 8.29 26.95 -34.38
C VAL A 704 8.08 27.13 -35.87
N ILE A 705 9.12 26.87 -36.66
CA ILE A 705 9.05 26.92 -38.12
C ILE A 705 9.45 25.54 -38.63
N ASN A 706 8.47 24.80 -39.18
CA ASN A 706 8.66 23.45 -39.75
C ASN A 706 9.23 22.40 -38.77
N GLY A 707 8.68 22.33 -37.54
CA GLY A 707 9.11 21.33 -36.55
C GLY A 707 10.50 21.59 -35.95
N ARG A 708 11.05 22.80 -36.13
CA ARG A 708 12.24 23.29 -35.41
C ARG A 708 11.89 24.54 -34.64
N ILE A 709 12.40 24.61 -33.42
CA ILE A 709 12.24 25.76 -32.53
C ILE A 709 13.40 26.72 -32.77
N ASP A 710 13.08 27.92 -33.26
CA ASP A 710 14.01 29.01 -33.51
C ASP A 710 13.86 30.07 -32.40
N ILE A 711 14.97 30.42 -31.75
CA ILE A 711 15.01 31.36 -30.61
C ILE A 711 15.84 32.56 -31.04
N GLN A 712 15.20 33.70 -31.28
CA GLN A 712 15.91 34.96 -31.56
C GLN A 712 16.04 35.79 -30.27
N GLY A 713 17.28 36.01 -29.83
CA GLY A 713 17.61 36.84 -28.66
C GLY A 713 18.13 38.24 -29.04
N VAL A 714 17.69 39.27 -28.29
CA VAL A 714 18.31 40.61 -28.31
C VAL A 714 19.40 40.71 -27.24
N LYS A 715 20.41 41.51 -27.58
CA LYS A 715 21.83 41.47 -27.15
C LYS A 715 22.20 42.35 -25.94
N GLU A 716 21.24 42.88 -25.18
CA GLU A 716 21.53 43.82 -24.08
C GLU A 716 20.58 43.65 -22.89
N VAL A 717 21.14 43.66 -21.67
CA VAL A 717 20.40 43.67 -20.41
C VAL A 717 20.79 44.91 -19.62
N THR A 718 19.80 45.67 -19.16
CA THR A 718 20.00 46.87 -18.34
C THR A 718 19.47 46.60 -16.93
N LEU A 719 20.31 46.78 -15.91
CA LEU A 719 19.91 46.63 -14.49
C LEU A 719 20.42 47.83 -13.68
N ARG A 720 19.55 48.41 -12.85
CA ARG A 720 19.82 49.53 -11.92
C ARG A 720 20.75 50.61 -12.48
N GLY A 721 20.35 51.22 -13.61
CA GLY A 721 20.97 52.44 -14.11
C GLY A 721 22.30 52.28 -14.86
N ARG A 722 22.71 51.05 -15.22
CA ARG A 722 23.80 50.82 -16.19
C ARG A 722 23.43 49.73 -17.20
N THR A 723 23.81 49.97 -18.44
CA THR A 723 23.66 49.06 -19.59
C THR A 723 24.97 48.33 -19.81
N PHE A 724 24.92 47.01 -20.02
CA PHE A 724 26.11 46.21 -20.35
C PHE A 724 25.92 45.55 -21.71
N THR A 725 26.94 45.67 -22.56
CA THR A 725 27.09 44.94 -23.84
C THR A 725 28.10 43.82 -23.68
N VAL A 726 27.80 42.65 -24.25
CA VAL A 726 28.53 41.38 -24.07
C VAL A 726 29.96 41.36 -24.66
N ASP A 727 30.49 42.48 -25.16
CA ASP A 727 31.90 42.56 -25.57
C ASP A 727 32.88 42.90 -24.41
N GLU A 728 32.39 43.14 -23.18
CA GLU A 728 33.24 43.51 -22.03
C GLU A 728 33.53 42.39 -21.02
N LEU A 729 33.11 41.14 -21.27
CA LEU A 729 33.36 39.99 -20.35
C LEU A 729 34.35 38.95 -20.89
N TYR A 730 35.20 39.35 -21.83
CA TYR A 730 36.44 38.66 -22.16
C TYR A 730 37.61 39.65 -22.22
N THR A 731 38.06 40.10 -21.05
CA THR A 731 39.47 40.41 -20.72
C THR A 731 39.69 40.32 -19.22
#